data_AF-A0A2E5ME86-F1
#
_entry.id   AF-A0A2E5ME86-F1
#
_cell.length_a   1.000
_cell.length_b   1.000
_cell.length_c   1.000
_cell.angle_alpha   90.00
_cell.angle_beta   90.00
_cell.angle_gamma   90.00
#
_symmetry.space_group_name_H-M   'P 1'
#
loop_
_entity.id
_entity.type
_entity.pdbx_description
1 polymer ?
#
loop_
_entity_poly.entity_id
_entity_poly.type
_entity_poly.pdbx_seq_one_letter_code
_entity_poly.pdbx_strand_id
1 'polypeptide(L)'
;MKKQIFHLLLATVITVIYSACGFLKESESEEEQAAGFTNTLNENLGGTQGSISEYFYNFENDVNATFFRYNPNLMANYDTYMDYYSLFGEDPTTMGFRTFPNHLVAMTENDEAEFTERHYIDSLSVADSVVYDSVQITSTPFKNLEALEWNLEAEPSLQRYKLVNSDWVLADTMLFYTDTFDISAYWAVVDTPFIDDGLLFVDSSEWHDTNYVFFADEPLRFLNTFEFIKQQLSSDSLVFRSNTDCNDNGQWDEAEVTITDYNGNGIYEVLFEYSDNNNNGEYDAGDDLIQDYNNDGVISVAYEFEDMANGVWDSPEPYYDIDSSGTYDLNEPYQDRNCNDKWDDSEDYADNDNSGSYTDGDDFTDSGNGLYDDTEEFTLKDSDGDGEFEQHLYTIGEKPDNLIVDWSDPANPEVLLEIGLGDDVTSRWGTVYTDMIEEVDFLDLKQQFVDEMDSLVTLFTREEVGHIRDASLAPDDYYITKSEWAKTAGGQTERFYNYHIFHEPDHLNQIIFPSYFLPVGFYFSPNDIEDGFWHKKSLESEVLYYTYNGLLRDGEFVDTSYFDTTNIAVYFIEKSYQVESASVTVPAGHRSSLDSPASDTTFTDCFKVTQTTTMTMVGSGVDFGQRTESWLAKNKGLVKSEVYVRWTEHPYSSEWTQNNSYLDTLNEAWVGLNRIELTSVDIQAENGVFKKLTQPVSTVELRDIGDHPDFDFDPFHVSTQIGIHTLDLRELSE
;
A
#
# COMPACT_ATOMS: atom_id res chain seq x y z
N MET A 1 43.51 36.21 -7.21
CA MET A 1 42.32 36.90 -6.67
C MET A 1 41.09 36.16 -7.14
N LYS A 2 40.24 35.72 -6.20
CA LYS A 2 38.88 35.14 -6.32
C LYS A 2 38.73 33.90 -5.42
N LYS A 3 38.81 34.16 -4.11
CA LYS A 3 38.12 33.41 -3.05
C LYS A 3 36.82 34.18 -2.80
N GLN A 4 35.71 33.71 -3.36
CA GLN A 4 34.33 34.13 -3.08
C GLN A 4 33.47 33.32 -4.05
N ILE A 5 32.28 32.87 -3.63
CA ILE A 5 31.40 31.88 -4.30
C ILE A 5 31.65 30.42 -3.86
N PHE A 6 31.77 30.18 -2.55
CA PHE A 6 31.37 28.88 -1.97
C PHE A 6 30.76 29.01 -0.55
N HIS A 7 30.28 30.21 -0.18
CA HIS A 7 29.73 30.51 1.16
C HIS A 7 28.34 31.14 1.12
N LEU A 8 27.60 31.02 0.02
CA LEU A 8 26.25 31.62 -0.09
C LEU A 8 25.09 30.61 -0.20
N LEU A 9 25.35 29.31 -0.16
CA LEU A 9 24.31 28.27 -0.20
C LEU A 9 24.16 27.50 1.12
N LEU A 10 25.04 27.73 2.11
CA LEU A 10 24.92 27.13 3.45
C LEU A 10 24.23 28.05 4.47
N ALA A 11 24.05 29.34 4.15
CA ALA A 11 23.48 30.33 5.07
C ALA A 11 21.94 30.44 5.01
N THR A 12 21.30 29.93 3.96
CA THR A 12 19.84 29.95 3.77
C THR A 12 19.12 28.71 4.28
N VAL A 13 19.84 27.62 4.59
CA VAL A 13 19.24 26.41 5.21
C VAL A 13 19.28 26.50 6.75
N ILE A 14 20.15 27.32 7.34
CA ILE A 14 20.24 27.50 8.81
C ILE A 14 19.27 28.57 9.34
N THR A 15 18.67 29.40 8.48
CA THR A 15 17.72 30.46 8.89
C THR A 15 16.25 30.02 8.95
N VAL A 16 15.91 28.80 8.50
CA VAL A 16 14.56 28.22 8.66
C VAL A 16 14.46 27.34 9.93
N ILE A 17 15.58 27.00 10.56
CA ILE A 17 15.62 26.18 11.80
C ILE A 17 15.67 27.06 13.07
N TYR A 18 15.91 28.38 12.97
CA TYR A 18 15.96 29.29 14.12
C TYR A 18 14.66 30.02 14.47
N SER A 19 13.55 29.76 13.76
CA SER A 19 12.21 30.26 14.12
C SER A 19 11.35 29.24 14.88
N ALA A 20 11.89 28.06 15.20
CA ALA A 20 11.21 27.00 15.96
C ALA A 20 11.86 26.72 17.33
N CYS A 21 12.71 27.64 17.83
CA CYS A 21 13.35 27.50 19.14
C CYS A 21 13.47 28.88 19.80
N GLY A 22 12.32 29.42 20.22
CA GLY A 22 12.21 30.73 20.85
C GLY A 22 11.04 30.82 21.84
N PHE A 23 10.66 29.72 22.48
CA PHE A 23 9.65 29.71 23.53
C PHE A 23 10.08 28.87 24.73
N LEU A 24 11.25 29.19 25.30
CA LEU A 24 11.56 28.83 26.69
C LEU A 24 12.37 29.94 27.35
N LYS A 25 11.69 30.59 28.31
CA LYS A 25 12.13 31.49 29.38
C LYS A 25 12.48 32.94 29.04
N GLU A 26 11.54 33.82 29.38
CA GLU A 26 11.80 34.84 30.40
C GLU A 26 10.59 34.96 31.33
N SER A 27 10.89 34.88 32.62
CA SER A 27 9.96 35.04 33.73
C SER A 27 9.50 36.50 33.83
N GLU A 28 8.22 36.73 33.56
CA GLU A 28 7.48 37.83 34.19
C GLU A 28 6.45 37.22 35.12
N SER A 29 6.37 37.78 36.31
CA SER A 29 5.44 37.43 37.38
C SER A 29 4.01 37.70 36.94
N GLU A 30 3.40 36.71 36.30
CA GLU A 30 1.96 36.59 36.21
C GLU A 30 1.51 35.79 37.44
N GLU A 31 0.52 36.33 38.15
CA GLU A 31 -0.10 35.67 39.29
C GLU A 31 -0.51 34.25 38.87
N GLU A 32 0.10 33.25 39.49
CA GLU A 32 -0.37 31.87 39.52
C GLU A 32 -1.84 31.89 39.96
N GLN A 33 -2.78 31.82 39.02
CA GLN A 33 -3.94 30.97 39.23
C GLN A 33 -3.49 29.55 38.93
N ALA A 34 -2.68 29.00 39.84
CA ALA A 34 -2.59 27.55 39.96
C ALA A 34 -4.02 27.07 40.23
N ALA A 35 -4.62 26.34 39.30
CA ALA A 35 -5.70 25.44 39.67
C ALA A 35 -5.10 24.53 40.76
N GLY A 36 -5.47 24.78 42.02
CA GLY A 36 -4.87 24.10 43.15
C GLY A 36 -5.31 22.66 43.17
N PHE A 37 -4.53 21.76 42.59
CA PHE A 37 -4.76 20.31 42.71
C PHE A 37 -4.75 19.95 44.20
N THR A 38 -5.85 19.35 44.64
CA THR A 38 -6.05 19.02 46.05
C THR A 38 -5.88 17.52 46.27
N ASN A 39 -5.10 17.12 47.28
CA ASN A 39 -4.93 15.71 47.65
C ASN A 39 -4.97 15.57 49.17
N THR A 40 -5.98 14.87 49.66
CA THR A 40 -6.28 14.73 51.09
C THR A 40 -5.98 13.33 51.65
N LEU A 41 -5.39 12.42 50.86
CA LEU A 41 -5.14 11.02 51.26
C LEU A 41 -4.35 10.92 52.57
N ASN A 42 -3.41 11.84 52.80
CA ASN A 42 -2.57 11.84 54.00
C ASN A 42 -3.05 12.81 55.09
N GLU A 43 -4.24 13.39 54.94
CA GLU A 43 -4.84 14.33 55.89
C GLU A 43 -5.82 13.65 56.84
N ASN A 44 -6.19 14.35 57.91
CA ASN A 44 -7.22 13.90 58.85
C ASN A 44 -8.49 14.72 58.64
N LEU A 45 -9.51 14.08 58.07
CA LEU A 45 -10.73 14.75 57.59
C LEU A 45 -11.84 14.85 58.65
N GLY A 46 -11.76 14.06 59.74
CA GLY A 46 -12.70 14.14 60.87
C GLY A 46 -14.18 13.79 60.58
N GLY A 47 -14.49 13.35 59.36
CA GLY A 47 -15.82 12.93 58.90
C GLY A 47 -16.12 11.44 59.14
N THR A 48 -17.20 10.94 58.53
CA THR A 48 -17.51 9.50 58.56
C THR A 48 -16.48 8.70 57.75
N GLN A 49 -16.24 7.46 58.16
CA GLN A 49 -15.33 6.56 57.44
C GLN A 49 -15.85 5.13 57.47
N GLY A 50 -15.58 4.36 56.42
CA GLY A 50 -16.03 2.98 56.26
C GLY A 50 -15.08 2.17 55.41
N SER A 51 -14.98 0.85 55.67
CA SER A 51 -14.12 -0.02 54.85
C SER A 51 -14.68 -0.18 53.45
N ILE A 52 -13.82 -0.14 52.43
CA ILE A 52 -14.27 -0.31 51.04
C ILE A 52 -14.99 -1.64 50.81
N SER A 53 -14.52 -2.71 51.44
CA SER A 53 -15.16 -4.04 51.41
C SER A 53 -16.56 -4.09 52.03
N GLU A 54 -16.93 -3.12 52.88
CA GLU A 54 -18.29 -2.98 53.43
C GLU A 54 -19.21 -2.15 52.52
N TYR A 55 -18.67 -1.29 51.63
CA TYR A 55 -19.43 -0.30 50.87
C TYR A 55 -19.49 -0.57 49.36
N PHE A 56 -18.53 -1.28 48.77
CA PHE A 56 -18.61 -1.79 47.38
C PHE A 56 -18.96 -3.28 47.40
N TYR A 57 -18.07 -4.18 47.05
CA TYR A 57 -18.31 -5.61 47.21
C TYR A 57 -17.09 -6.24 47.84
N ASN A 58 -17.30 -7.09 48.84
CA ASN A 58 -16.26 -8.01 49.25
C ASN A 58 -16.30 -9.18 48.27
N PHE A 59 -15.32 -9.23 47.37
CA PHE A 59 -15.24 -10.21 46.29
C PHE A 59 -14.98 -11.64 46.76
N GLU A 60 -14.66 -11.84 48.03
CA GLU A 60 -14.67 -13.18 48.66
C GLU A 60 -16.09 -13.71 48.87
N ASN A 61 -17.13 -12.91 48.64
CA ASN A 61 -18.52 -13.36 48.72
C ASN A 61 -19.12 -13.57 47.32
N ASP A 62 -20.07 -14.49 47.24
CA ASP A 62 -20.92 -14.62 46.07
C ASP A 62 -21.95 -13.48 46.09
N VAL A 63 -21.82 -12.57 45.14
CA VAL A 63 -22.71 -11.43 44.95
C VAL A 63 -23.57 -11.70 43.72
N ASN A 64 -24.88 -11.58 43.90
CA ASN A 64 -25.84 -11.57 42.80
C ASN A 64 -26.73 -10.32 42.94
N ALA A 65 -26.41 -9.29 42.15
CA ALA A 65 -27.11 -8.03 42.12
C ALA A 65 -27.90 -7.88 40.81
N THR A 66 -29.01 -7.16 40.90
CA THR A 66 -29.80 -6.76 39.74
C THR A 66 -30.07 -5.27 39.86
N PHE A 67 -29.88 -4.57 38.74
CA PHE A 67 -30.06 -3.14 38.59
C PHE A 67 -31.10 -2.85 37.51
N PHE A 68 -31.85 -1.78 37.67
CA PHE A 68 -32.51 -1.14 36.54
C PHE A 68 -31.49 -0.27 35.81
N ARG A 69 -31.29 -0.52 34.52
CA ARG A 69 -30.47 0.25 33.60
C ARG A 69 -31.38 1.16 32.79
N TYR A 70 -31.11 2.45 32.83
CA TYR A 70 -31.91 3.48 32.14
C TYR A 70 -31.28 3.84 30.80
N ASN A 71 -32.12 4.20 29.83
CA ASN A 71 -31.67 4.61 28.51
C ASN A 71 -31.16 6.07 28.54
N PRO A 72 -29.92 6.35 28.07
CA PRO A 72 -29.34 7.69 28.01
C PRO A 72 -30.25 8.77 27.45
N ASN A 73 -30.91 8.51 26.32
CA ASN A 73 -31.66 9.53 25.57
C ASN A 73 -32.93 9.99 26.28
N LEU A 74 -33.32 9.24 27.32
CA LEU A 74 -34.49 9.56 28.12
C LEU A 74 -34.12 10.07 29.52
N MET A 75 -32.84 10.01 29.95
CA MET A 75 -32.43 10.40 31.30
C MET A 75 -32.75 11.86 31.64
N ALA A 76 -32.79 12.76 30.66
CA ALA A 76 -33.18 14.17 30.88
C ALA A 76 -34.68 14.35 31.18
N ASN A 77 -35.51 13.33 30.94
CA ASN A 77 -36.97 13.44 31.04
C ASN A 77 -37.52 12.95 32.39
N TYR A 78 -36.69 12.36 33.26
CA TYR A 78 -37.11 11.81 34.56
C TYR A 78 -35.97 11.77 35.57
N ASP A 79 -36.25 12.10 36.83
CA ASP A 79 -35.25 12.12 37.90
C ASP A 79 -35.25 10.83 38.74
N THR A 80 -36.39 10.14 38.81
CA THR A 80 -36.58 8.95 39.66
C THR A 80 -37.19 7.76 38.89
N TYR A 81 -37.07 6.56 39.47
CA TYR A 81 -37.78 5.37 38.99
C TYR A 81 -39.30 5.60 38.84
N MET A 82 -39.93 6.26 39.82
CA MET A 82 -41.37 6.49 39.80
C MET A 82 -41.79 7.43 38.66
N ASP A 83 -40.97 8.41 38.33
CA ASP A 83 -41.19 9.29 37.18
C ASP A 83 -41.11 8.50 35.86
N TYR A 84 -40.11 7.62 35.73
CA TYR A 84 -39.98 6.71 34.59
C TYR A 84 -41.22 5.82 34.44
N TYR A 85 -41.57 5.10 35.50
CA TYR A 85 -42.70 4.17 35.49
C TYR A 85 -44.02 4.91 35.19
N SER A 86 -44.18 6.15 35.65
CA SER A 86 -45.37 6.97 35.37
C SER A 86 -45.45 7.42 33.90
N LEU A 87 -44.31 7.59 33.23
CA LEU A 87 -44.23 8.00 31.83
C LEU A 87 -44.43 6.83 30.86
N PHE A 88 -43.80 5.69 31.13
CA PHE A 88 -43.77 4.54 30.22
C PHE A 88 -44.74 3.41 30.63
N GLY A 89 -45.14 3.34 31.89
CA GLY A 89 -46.03 2.31 32.42
C GLY A 89 -45.37 0.94 32.61
N GLU A 90 -44.04 0.87 32.51
CA GLU A 90 -43.23 -0.34 32.61
C GLU A 90 -41.91 -0.07 33.35
N ASP A 91 -41.26 -1.15 33.80
CA ASP A 91 -39.93 -1.10 34.42
C ASP A 91 -38.84 -0.81 33.37
N PRO A 92 -37.74 -0.11 33.74
CA PRO A 92 -36.57 -0.04 32.88
C PRO A 92 -35.97 -1.42 32.61
N THR A 93 -35.10 -1.51 31.60
CA THR A 93 -34.32 -2.71 31.33
C THR A 93 -33.51 -3.13 32.55
N THR A 94 -33.32 -4.43 32.76
CA THR A 94 -32.54 -4.93 33.90
C THR A 94 -31.12 -5.30 33.48
N MET A 95 -30.18 -5.09 34.39
CA MET A 95 -28.78 -5.53 34.28
C MET A 95 -28.47 -6.40 35.49
N GLY A 96 -28.05 -7.64 35.26
CA GLY A 96 -27.50 -8.52 36.28
C GLY A 96 -26.02 -8.22 36.51
N PHE A 97 -25.55 -8.40 37.74
CA PHE A 97 -24.14 -8.35 38.11
C PHE A 97 -23.83 -9.54 39.03
N ARG A 98 -22.79 -10.30 38.71
CA ARG A 98 -22.40 -11.49 39.47
C ARG A 98 -20.89 -11.57 39.68
N THR A 99 -20.48 -12.03 40.85
CA THR A 99 -19.07 -12.39 41.12
C THR A 99 -18.83 -13.83 40.70
N PHE A 100 -17.63 -14.05 40.17
CA PHE A 100 -17.31 -15.23 39.40
C PHE A 100 -15.86 -15.61 39.66
N PRO A 101 -15.56 -16.19 40.83
CA PRO A 101 -14.20 -16.63 41.10
C PRO A 101 -13.87 -17.76 40.11
N ASN A 102 -12.76 -17.62 39.35
CA ASN A 102 -12.11 -18.65 38.52
C ASN A 102 -12.63 -18.88 37.09
N HIS A 103 -12.69 -17.86 36.22
CA HIS A 103 -13.09 -18.05 34.80
C HIS A 103 -12.00 -17.76 33.79
N LEU A 104 -11.10 -16.85 34.15
CA LEU A 104 -9.87 -16.65 33.41
C LEU A 104 -8.78 -17.50 34.04
N VAL A 105 -7.97 -18.11 33.18
CA VAL A 105 -6.73 -18.75 33.60
C VAL A 105 -5.63 -17.73 33.46
N ALA A 106 -4.97 -17.42 34.57
CA ALA A 106 -3.80 -16.57 34.59
C ALA A 106 -2.54 -17.43 34.44
N MET A 107 -1.56 -16.92 33.71
CA MET A 107 -0.29 -17.60 33.46
C MET A 107 0.87 -16.65 33.67
N THR A 108 1.99 -17.19 34.13
CA THR A 108 3.28 -16.48 34.29
C THR A 108 4.31 -17.04 33.32
N GLU A 109 5.42 -16.32 33.10
CA GLU A 109 6.57 -16.77 32.29
C GLU A 109 7.03 -18.21 32.67
N ASN A 110 6.94 -18.58 33.95
CA ASN A 110 7.37 -19.91 34.42
C ASN A 110 6.48 -21.05 33.91
N ASP A 111 5.27 -20.74 33.45
CA ASP A 111 4.28 -21.73 33.02
C ASP A 111 4.33 -21.99 31.50
N GLU A 112 5.25 -21.33 30.76
CA GLU A 112 5.41 -21.44 29.30
C GLU A 112 5.38 -22.89 28.83
N ALA A 113 6.19 -23.75 29.47
CA ALA A 113 6.34 -25.15 29.06
C ALA A 113 5.06 -25.98 29.22
N GLU A 114 4.17 -25.61 30.14
CA GLU A 114 2.88 -26.27 30.35
C GLU A 114 1.83 -25.78 29.37
N PHE A 115 1.75 -24.46 29.15
CA PHE A 115 0.65 -23.87 28.38
C PHE A 115 0.89 -23.80 26.87
N THR A 116 2.15 -23.82 26.43
CA THR A 116 2.52 -23.88 25.00
C THR A 116 2.68 -25.31 24.47
N GLU A 117 2.51 -26.33 25.33
CA GLU A 117 2.57 -27.73 24.90
C GLU A 117 1.47 -28.01 23.85
N ARG A 118 1.90 -28.45 22.67
CA ARG A 118 1.00 -28.75 21.55
C ARG A 118 0.54 -30.19 21.60
N HIS A 119 -0.76 -30.40 21.67
CA HIS A 119 -1.41 -31.69 21.66
C HIS A 119 -2.07 -31.96 20.31
N TYR A 120 -1.73 -33.08 19.68
CA TYR A 120 -2.24 -33.46 18.37
C TYR A 120 -3.73 -33.84 18.39
N ILE A 121 -4.47 -33.42 17.37
CA ILE A 121 -5.91 -33.71 17.20
C ILE A 121 -6.10 -34.67 16.03
N ASP A 122 -6.22 -35.96 16.35
CA ASP A 122 -6.42 -37.02 15.34
C ASP A 122 -7.65 -36.79 14.45
N SER A 123 -8.75 -36.23 15.00
CA SER A 123 -10.02 -36.09 14.29
C SER A 123 -10.05 -34.99 13.23
N LEU A 124 -9.11 -34.03 13.29
CA LEU A 124 -9.02 -32.89 12.37
C LEU A 124 -7.77 -32.96 11.47
N SER A 125 -6.89 -33.93 11.73
CA SER A 125 -5.69 -34.14 10.93
C SER A 125 -5.95 -35.13 9.79
N VAL A 126 -5.42 -34.84 8.61
CA VAL A 126 -5.59 -35.64 7.40
C VAL A 126 -4.24 -35.76 6.70
N ALA A 127 -3.75 -36.98 6.56
CA ALA A 127 -2.56 -37.25 5.75
C ALA A 127 -2.92 -37.30 4.26
N ASP A 128 -1.98 -36.92 3.40
CA ASP A 128 -2.09 -36.97 1.94
C ASP A 128 -3.34 -36.26 1.38
N SER A 129 -3.62 -35.03 1.84
CA SER A 129 -4.70 -34.21 1.32
C SER A 129 -4.37 -33.73 -0.09
N VAL A 130 -5.24 -34.04 -1.06
CA VAL A 130 -5.02 -33.74 -2.48
C VAL A 130 -5.82 -32.50 -2.90
N VAL A 131 -5.13 -31.48 -3.41
CA VAL A 131 -5.73 -30.27 -3.98
C VAL A 131 -5.38 -30.18 -5.47
N TYR A 132 -6.37 -29.78 -6.27
CA TYR A 132 -6.20 -29.57 -7.72
C TYR A 132 -6.02 -28.08 -7.99
N ASP A 133 -4.99 -27.74 -8.74
CA ASP A 133 -4.72 -26.36 -9.14
C ASP A 133 -4.15 -26.29 -10.57
N SER A 134 -3.88 -25.09 -11.06
CA SER A 134 -3.47 -24.85 -12.43
C SER A 134 -2.60 -23.62 -12.57
N VAL A 135 -1.67 -23.67 -13.53
CA VAL A 135 -0.76 -22.58 -13.86
C VAL A 135 -0.87 -22.19 -15.34
N GLN A 136 -0.98 -20.88 -15.63
CA GLN A 136 -1.09 -20.35 -16.99
C GLN A 136 0.27 -19.88 -17.48
N ILE A 137 0.77 -20.46 -18.58
CA ILE A 137 1.99 -20.03 -19.25
C ILE A 137 1.63 -19.30 -20.54
N THR A 138 2.21 -18.13 -20.77
CA THR A 138 2.00 -17.30 -21.97
C THR A 138 3.31 -17.18 -22.77
N SER A 139 3.20 -17.21 -24.10
CA SER A 139 4.32 -16.97 -25.00
C SER A 139 4.75 -15.50 -24.99
N THR A 140 5.94 -15.24 -25.52
CA THR A 140 6.42 -13.89 -25.85
C THR A 140 5.55 -13.33 -26.96
N PRO A 141 4.91 -12.16 -26.78
CA PRO A 141 4.18 -11.52 -27.86
C PRO A 141 5.16 -10.99 -28.91
N PHE A 142 4.89 -11.22 -30.18
CA PHE A 142 5.66 -10.66 -31.31
C PHE A 142 4.73 -10.22 -32.45
N LYS A 143 5.29 -9.52 -33.43
CA LYS A 143 4.60 -9.16 -34.68
C LYS A 143 5.40 -9.71 -35.85
N ASN A 144 4.69 -10.12 -36.89
CA ASN A 144 5.28 -10.51 -38.16
C ASN A 144 5.54 -9.25 -39.01
N LEU A 145 6.70 -9.21 -39.66
CA LEU A 145 6.99 -8.21 -40.70
C LEU A 145 6.31 -8.67 -41.99
N GLU A 146 5.21 -8.02 -42.37
CA GLU A 146 4.40 -8.42 -43.53
C GLU A 146 4.94 -7.79 -44.82
N ALA A 147 5.38 -6.53 -44.76
CA ALA A 147 5.94 -5.81 -45.90
C ALA A 147 6.86 -4.66 -45.45
N LEU A 148 7.63 -4.14 -46.40
CA LEU A 148 8.34 -2.87 -46.30
C LEU A 148 7.78 -1.91 -47.36
N GLU A 149 7.39 -0.71 -46.95
CA GLU A 149 6.81 0.29 -47.85
C GLU A 149 7.64 1.57 -47.86
N TRP A 150 8.03 2.06 -49.04
CA TRP A 150 8.74 3.32 -49.18
C TRP A 150 7.83 4.50 -48.83
N ASN A 151 8.27 5.34 -47.91
CA ASN A 151 7.44 6.43 -47.39
C ASN A 151 7.50 7.69 -48.26
N LEU A 152 6.68 7.75 -49.31
CA LEU A 152 6.52 8.92 -50.18
C LEU A 152 5.90 10.15 -49.48
N GLU A 153 5.27 10.00 -48.30
CA GLU A 153 4.69 11.13 -47.56
C GLU A 153 5.71 11.94 -46.74
N ALA A 154 6.94 11.46 -46.60
CA ALA A 154 8.00 12.20 -45.93
C ALA A 154 8.62 13.28 -46.83
N GLU A 155 9.28 14.26 -46.20
CA GLU A 155 10.19 15.17 -46.91
C GLU A 155 11.26 14.35 -47.67
N PRO A 156 11.72 14.78 -48.86
CA PRO A 156 12.57 13.97 -49.75
C PRO A 156 13.80 13.36 -49.05
N SER A 157 14.53 14.17 -48.27
CA SER A 157 15.70 13.73 -47.50
C SER A 157 15.40 12.81 -46.30
N LEU A 158 14.12 12.58 -46.00
CA LEU A 158 13.65 11.73 -44.90
C LEU A 158 12.88 10.50 -45.39
N GLN A 159 12.68 10.34 -46.70
CA GLN A 159 12.07 9.16 -47.30
C GLN A 159 12.94 7.93 -47.05
N ARG A 160 12.30 6.81 -46.72
CA ARG A 160 12.91 5.52 -46.36
C ARG A 160 11.83 4.43 -46.30
N TYR A 161 12.21 3.16 -46.25
CA TYR A 161 11.23 2.08 -46.03
C TYR A 161 10.67 2.11 -44.59
N LYS A 162 9.35 1.91 -44.48
CA LYS A 162 8.63 1.69 -43.23
C LYS A 162 8.27 0.23 -43.07
N LEU A 163 8.38 -0.27 -41.84
CA LEU A 163 7.99 -1.63 -41.49
C LEU A 163 6.48 -1.73 -41.34
N VAL A 164 5.84 -2.55 -42.18
CA VAL A 164 4.43 -2.93 -42.06
C VAL A 164 4.36 -4.22 -41.27
N ASN A 165 3.78 -4.15 -40.07
CA ASN A 165 3.73 -5.28 -39.14
C ASN A 165 2.30 -5.75 -38.90
N SER A 166 2.15 -7.06 -38.67
CA SER A 166 0.88 -7.69 -38.31
C SER A 166 0.31 -7.20 -36.96
N ASP A 167 -0.88 -7.68 -36.62
CA ASP A 167 -1.36 -7.69 -35.24
C ASP A 167 -0.46 -8.55 -34.33
N TRP A 168 -0.54 -8.34 -33.01
CA TRP A 168 0.24 -9.11 -32.05
C TRP A 168 -0.12 -10.60 -32.09
N VAL A 169 0.90 -11.43 -32.25
CA VAL A 169 0.83 -12.89 -32.18
C VAL A 169 1.27 -13.31 -30.79
N LEU A 170 0.41 -14.07 -30.10
CA LEU A 170 0.69 -14.70 -28.81
C LEU A 170 -0.16 -15.96 -28.66
N ALA A 171 0.31 -16.88 -27.83
CA ALA A 171 -0.43 -18.06 -27.41
C ALA A 171 -0.28 -18.25 -25.90
N ASP A 172 -1.26 -18.91 -25.30
CA ASP A 172 -1.20 -19.33 -23.90
C ASP A 172 -1.63 -20.79 -23.75
N THR A 173 -1.25 -21.37 -22.62
CA THR A 173 -1.67 -22.71 -22.23
C THR A 173 -1.90 -22.80 -20.74
N MET A 174 -2.84 -23.64 -20.34
CA MET A 174 -3.13 -23.93 -18.94
C MET A 174 -2.63 -25.32 -18.59
N LEU A 175 -1.74 -25.41 -17.61
CA LEU A 175 -1.22 -26.68 -17.09
C LEU A 175 -1.88 -26.97 -15.74
N PHE A 176 -2.54 -28.13 -15.63
CA PHE A 176 -3.17 -28.57 -14.40
C PHE A 176 -2.20 -29.46 -13.62
N TYR A 177 -2.13 -29.26 -12.31
CA TYR A 177 -1.32 -30.06 -11.41
C TYR A 177 -2.09 -30.43 -10.14
N THR A 178 -1.57 -31.44 -9.45
CA THR A 178 -2.11 -31.91 -8.17
C THR A 178 -1.07 -31.72 -7.11
N ASP A 179 -1.43 -31.00 -6.04
CA ASP A 179 -0.62 -30.83 -4.85
C ASP A 179 -1.11 -31.82 -3.77
N THR A 180 -0.19 -32.45 -3.05
CA THR A 180 -0.51 -33.44 -1.99
C THR A 180 0.31 -33.11 -0.75
N PHE A 181 -0.38 -32.74 0.33
CA PHE A 181 0.23 -32.27 1.56
C PHE A 181 -0.48 -32.82 2.79
N ASP A 182 0.21 -32.80 3.92
CA ASP A 182 -0.37 -33.24 5.20
C ASP A 182 -1.07 -32.07 5.90
N ILE A 183 -2.30 -32.30 6.36
CA ILE A 183 -3.03 -31.40 7.26
C ILE A 183 -2.87 -31.93 8.68
N SER A 184 -2.24 -31.15 9.56
CA SER A 184 -2.10 -31.48 10.97
C SER A 184 -2.78 -30.45 11.84
N ALA A 185 -3.63 -30.91 12.76
CA ALA A 185 -4.30 -30.06 13.73
C ALA A 185 -3.74 -30.31 15.14
N TYR A 186 -3.45 -29.25 15.87
CA TYR A 186 -3.01 -29.29 17.26
C TYR A 186 -3.86 -28.35 18.10
N TRP A 187 -3.95 -28.60 19.41
CA TRP A 187 -4.37 -27.59 20.36
C TRP A 187 -3.25 -27.32 21.37
N ALA A 188 -3.16 -26.08 21.82
CA ALA A 188 -2.38 -25.65 22.99
C ALA A 188 -3.25 -24.68 23.80
N VAL A 189 -2.86 -24.31 25.02
CA VAL A 189 -3.63 -23.29 25.74
C VAL A 189 -3.34 -21.91 25.16
N VAL A 190 -2.08 -21.67 24.80
CA VAL A 190 -1.58 -20.43 24.19
C VAL A 190 -0.51 -20.76 23.15
N ASP A 191 -0.32 -19.86 22.19
CA ASP A 191 0.70 -20.00 21.16
C ASP A 191 2.02 -19.35 21.56
N THR A 192 3.04 -19.58 20.73
CA THR A 192 4.34 -18.92 20.78
C THR A 192 4.41 -17.74 19.80
N PRO A 193 5.10 -16.64 20.13
CA PRO A 193 5.88 -16.42 21.36
C PRO A 193 4.99 -16.21 22.59
N PHE A 194 5.43 -16.76 23.72
CA PHE A 194 4.76 -16.61 25.00
C PHE A 194 5.09 -15.24 25.64
N ILE A 195 4.47 -14.93 26.79
CA ILE A 195 4.78 -13.69 27.53
C ILE A 195 6.17 -13.73 28.16
N ASP A 196 6.90 -12.61 28.06
CA ASP A 196 8.25 -12.47 28.62
C ASP A 196 8.27 -12.08 30.12
N ASP A 197 7.19 -11.50 30.64
CA ASP A 197 7.05 -11.06 32.05
C ASP A 197 5.56 -10.83 32.38
N GLY A 198 5.19 -10.80 33.66
CA GLY A 198 3.85 -10.43 34.11
C GLY A 198 2.83 -11.57 34.08
N LEU A 199 1.56 -11.22 33.86
CA LEU A 199 0.42 -12.13 33.87
C LEU A 199 -0.36 -12.09 32.56
N LEU A 200 -0.47 -13.23 31.89
CA LEU A 200 -1.32 -13.44 30.72
C LEU A 200 -2.66 -14.03 31.18
N PHE A 201 -3.76 -13.43 30.77
CA PHE A 201 -5.10 -13.97 30.97
C PHE A 201 -5.62 -14.55 29.66
N VAL A 202 -6.20 -15.74 29.74
CA VAL A 202 -6.91 -16.37 28.62
C VAL A 202 -8.31 -16.78 29.03
N ASP A 203 -9.21 -16.78 28.05
CA ASP A 203 -10.57 -17.25 28.21
C ASP A 203 -10.59 -18.77 28.14
N SER A 204 -11.02 -19.43 29.22
CA SER A 204 -11.07 -20.89 29.29
C SER A 204 -12.22 -21.51 28.49
N SER A 205 -13.12 -20.71 27.93
CA SER A 205 -14.31 -21.16 27.21
C SER A 205 -14.21 -21.00 25.68
N GLU A 206 -13.41 -20.05 25.20
CA GLU A 206 -13.26 -19.78 23.76
C GLU A 206 -11.99 -20.40 23.18
N TRP A 207 -12.05 -20.71 21.87
CA TRP A 207 -10.93 -21.18 21.07
C TRP A 207 -10.78 -20.32 19.82
N HIS A 208 -9.53 -20.01 19.49
CA HIS A 208 -9.10 -19.33 18.27
C HIS A 208 -8.16 -20.24 17.48
N ASP A 209 -8.27 -20.27 16.15
CA ASP A 209 -7.41 -21.08 15.29
C ASP A 209 -6.44 -20.25 14.45
N THR A 210 -5.20 -20.71 14.36
CA THR A 210 -4.15 -20.13 13.53
C THR A 210 -3.64 -21.16 12.53
N ASN A 211 -3.53 -20.79 11.26
CA ASN A 211 -3.04 -21.65 10.19
C ASN A 211 -1.60 -21.31 9.80
N TYR A 212 -0.75 -22.32 9.80
CA TYR A 212 0.65 -22.26 9.37
C TYR A 212 0.82 -23.07 8.09
N VAL A 213 1.25 -22.40 7.02
CA VAL A 213 1.54 -23.04 5.74
C VAL A 213 3.04 -23.23 5.62
N PHE A 214 3.46 -24.47 5.38
CA PHE A 214 4.84 -24.81 5.09
C PHE A 214 4.95 -25.25 3.63
N PHE A 215 5.92 -24.67 2.94
CA PHE A 215 6.23 -24.99 1.54
C PHE A 215 7.44 -25.92 1.48
N ALA A 216 7.48 -26.76 0.44
CA ALA A 216 8.64 -27.57 0.13
C ALA A 216 9.84 -26.68 -0.27
N ASP A 217 11.06 -27.18 -0.03
CA ASP A 217 12.30 -26.45 -0.38
C ASP A 217 12.45 -26.22 -1.89
N GLU A 218 11.89 -27.12 -2.71
CA GLU A 218 11.99 -27.09 -4.17
C GLU A 218 10.60 -26.87 -4.78
N PRO A 219 10.37 -25.78 -5.53
CA PRO A 219 9.08 -25.51 -6.15
C PRO A 219 8.84 -26.39 -7.38
N LEU A 220 7.56 -26.58 -7.74
CA LEU A 220 7.15 -27.25 -8.96
C LEU A 220 7.54 -26.41 -10.18
N ARG A 221 8.27 -27.03 -11.12
CA ARG A 221 8.71 -26.39 -12.36
C ARG A 221 7.91 -26.90 -13.56
N PHE A 222 7.24 -25.98 -14.24
CA PHE A 222 6.49 -26.22 -15.47
C PHE A 222 7.24 -25.66 -16.68
N LEU A 223 7.23 -26.40 -17.79
CA LEU A 223 7.88 -26.04 -19.05
C LEU A 223 6.88 -26.20 -20.19
N ASN A 224 6.81 -25.20 -21.07
CA ASN A 224 6.06 -25.29 -22.31
C ASN A 224 6.83 -24.64 -23.45
N THR A 225 6.85 -25.28 -24.62
CA THR A 225 7.40 -24.71 -25.85
C THR A 225 6.24 -24.33 -26.75
N PHE A 226 6.18 -23.07 -27.15
CA PHE A 226 5.26 -22.60 -28.18
C PHE A 226 5.97 -22.60 -29.52
N GLU A 227 5.29 -23.10 -30.56
CA GLU A 227 5.81 -23.15 -31.92
C GLU A 227 5.05 -22.14 -32.77
N PHE A 228 5.77 -21.23 -33.42
CA PHE A 228 5.21 -20.24 -34.33
C PHE A 228 6.00 -20.21 -35.65
N ILE A 229 5.34 -19.71 -36.70
CA ILE A 229 6.02 -19.24 -37.91
C ILE A 229 6.14 -17.72 -37.76
N LYS A 230 7.37 -17.21 -37.85
CA LYS A 230 7.66 -15.79 -37.74
C LYS A 230 8.15 -15.25 -39.08
N GLN A 231 7.57 -14.13 -39.52
CA GLN A 231 8.06 -13.38 -40.66
C GLN A 231 9.01 -12.29 -40.20
N GLN A 232 10.21 -12.26 -40.78
CA GLN A 232 11.25 -11.33 -40.40
C GLN A 232 12.09 -10.91 -41.61
N LEU A 233 12.90 -9.88 -41.44
CA LEU A 233 13.86 -9.47 -42.45
C LEU A 233 14.90 -10.56 -42.65
N SER A 234 15.14 -10.97 -43.89
CA SER A 234 16.20 -11.91 -44.22
C SER A 234 17.58 -11.29 -43.98
N SER A 235 18.57 -12.15 -43.71
CA SER A 235 19.97 -11.74 -43.65
C SER A 235 20.50 -11.15 -44.97
N ASP A 236 19.80 -11.44 -46.07
CA ASP A 236 20.14 -10.95 -47.40
C ASP A 236 19.42 -9.67 -47.79
N SER A 237 18.60 -9.11 -46.89
CA SER A 237 17.92 -7.86 -47.16
C SER A 237 18.87 -6.68 -47.39
N LEU A 238 18.56 -5.90 -48.42
CA LEU A 238 19.33 -4.75 -48.88
C LEU A 238 18.95 -3.44 -48.19
N VAL A 239 17.79 -3.36 -47.55
CA VAL A 239 17.22 -2.06 -47.14
C VAL A 239 18.09 -1.28 -46.16
N PHE A 240 18.89 -1.96 -45.33
CA PHE A 240 19.84 -1.35 -44.39
C PHE A 240 21.28 -1.25 -44.93
N ARG A 241 21.56 -1.71 -46.16
CA ARG A 241 22.93 -1.80 -46.70
C ARG A 241 23.34 -0.51 -47.39
N SER A 242 24.22 0.28 -46.79
CA SER A 242 24.80 1.45 -47.45
C SER A 242 25.82 1.01 -48.49
N ASN A 243 25.70 1.51 -49.72
CA ASN A 243 26.71 1.28 -50.76
C ASN A 243 28.06 1.86 -50.32
N THR A 244 29.14 1.16 -50.66
CA THR A 244 30.53 1.65 -50.49
C THR A 244 31.36 1.52 -51.78
N ASP A 245 30.77 0.99 -52.84
CA ASP A 245 31.31 0.92 -54.21
C ASP A 245 30.97 2.24 -54.92
N CYS A 246 31.70 3.31 -54.59
CA CYS A 246 31.30 4.68 -54.94
C CYS A 246 31.69 5.09 -56.37
N ASN A 247 32.61 4.37 -57.00
CA ASN A 247 32.77 4.43 -58.44
C ASN A 247 31.82 3.47 -59.17
N ASP A 248 31.12 2.60 -58.44
CA ASP A 248 30.23 1.56 -58.97
C ASP A 248 30.96 0.75 -60.07
N ASN A 249 31.98 0.00 -59.68
CA ASN A 249 32.70 -0.91 -60.58
C ASN A 249 32.66 -2.39 -60.13
N GLY A 250 32.07 -2.67 -58.96
CA GLY A 250 31.91 -3.98 -58.37
C GLY A 250 33.20 -4.59 -57.79
N GLN A 251 34.24 -3.79 -57.58
CA GLN A 251 35.55 -4.20 -57.08
C GLN A 251 35.97 -3.31 -55.91
N TRP A 252 36.74 -3.88 -54.98
CA TRP A 252 37.26 -3.11 -53.87
C TRP A 252 38.40 -2.19 -54.32
N ASP A 253 38.27 -0.89 -54.05
CA ASP A 253 39.26 0.12 -54.40
C ASP A 253 39.98 0.76 -53.19
N GLU A 254 41.24 1.16 -53.43
CA GLU A 254 42.02 2.00 -52.51
C GLU A 254 41.59 3.47 -52.69
N ALA A 255 41.98 4.33 -51.73
CA ALA A 255 41.65 5.76 -51.83
C ALA A 255 42.20 6.41 -53.10
N GLU A 256 41.48 7.39 -53.63
CA GLU A 256 41.85 8.09 -54.85
C GLU A 256 43.21 8.81 -54.75
N VAL A 257 43.83 9.02 -55.91
CA VAL A 257 45.17 9.61 -55.95
C VAL A 257 45.08 11.13 -55.79
N THR A 258 45.48 11.62 -54.62
CA THR A 258 45.62 13.06 -54.38
C THR A 258 46.65 13.72 -55.33
N ILE A 259 46.31 14.88 -55.88
CA ILE A 259 47.15 15.68 -56.78
C ILE A 259 47.88 16.78 -55.98
N THR A 260 47.14 17.79 -55.54
CA THR A 260 47.66 18.96 -54.80
C THR A 260 46.50 19.67 -54.12
N ASP A 261 46.64 19.92 -52.81
CA ASP A 261 45.74 20.80 -52.04
C ASP A 261 46.03 22.27 -52.41
N TYR A 262 45.21 22.82 -53.31
CA TYR A 262 45.38 24.16 -53.88
C TYR A 262 44.95 25.26 -52.90
N ASN A 263 43.97 24.99 -52.03
CA ASN A 263 43.42 26.00 -51.11
C ASN A 263 44.04 25.96 -49.69
N GLY A 264 44.78 24.89 -49.36
CA GLY A 264 45.52 24.69 -48.11
C GLY A 264 44.65 24.35 -46.90
N ASN A 265 43.43 23.86 -47.09
CA ASN A 265 42.49 23.54 -46.01
C ASN A 265 42.67 22.10 -45.46
N GLY A 266 43.44 21.25 -46.15
CA GLY A 266 43.67 19.85 -45.79
C GLY A 266 42.49 18.90 -46.05
N ILE A 267 41.56 19.29 -46.92
CA ILE A 267 40.43 18.52 -47.44
C ILE A 267 40.61 18.49 -48.96
N TYR A 268 40.59 17.31 -49.58
CA TYR A 268 40.68 17.19 -51.03
C TYR A 268 39.26 17.29 -51.59
N GLU A 269 39.02 18.28 -52.43
CA GLU A 269 37.69 18.53 -53.00
C GLU A 269 37.78 19.05 -54.45
N VAL A 270 36.63 19.09 -55.11
CA VAL A 270 36.49 19.73 -56.42
C VAL A 270 36.32 21.23 -56.20
N LEU A 271 37.30 22.03 -56.63
CA LEU A 271 37.30 23.48 -56.44
C LEU A 271 36.81 24.23 -57.68
N PHE A 272 35.68 24.91 -57.54
CA PHE A 272 35.18 25.81 -58.57
C PHE A 272 35.93 27.15 -58.54
N GLU A 273 36.56 27.52 -59.66
CA GLU A 273 37.28 28.79 -59.80
C GLU A 273 36.35 29.97 -60.12
N TYR A 274 35.05 29.69 -60.25
CA TYR A 274 33.97 30.62 -60.58
C TYR A 274 32.70 30.28 -59.78
N SER A 275 31.84 31.27 -59.59
CA SER A 275 30.49 31.09 -59.04
C SER A 275 29.57 30.72 -60.19
N ASP A 276 29.32 29.42 -60.35
CA ASP A 276 28.39 28.87 -61.33
C ASP A 276 26.96 29.35 -61.01
N ASN A 277 26.57 30.45 -61.66
CA ASN A 277 25.32 31.13 -61.33
C ASN A 277 24.11 30.47 -62.03
N ASN A 278 24.34 29.59 -62.99
CA ASN A 278 23.31 28.85 -63.72
C ASN A 278 23.35 27.33 -63.47
N ASN A 279 24.29 26.85 -62.62
CA ASN A 279 24.51 25.46 -62.24
C ASN A 279 24.75 24.52 -63.43
N ASN A 280 25.43 24.98 -64.48
CA ASN A 280 25.70 24.16 -65.67
C ASN A 280 27.08 23.46 -65.66
N GLY A 281 27.87 23.63 -64.60
CA GLY A 281 29.19 23.01 -64.49
C GLY A 281 30.25 23.57 -65.44
N GLU A 282 29.97 24.67 -66.15
CA GLU A 282 30.90 25.32 -67.09
C GLU A 282 31.08 26.80 -66.77
N TYR A 283 32.29 27.34 -66.96
CA TYR A 283 32.49 28.78 -66.82
C TYR A 283 31.94 29.53 -68.03
N ASP A 284 30.88 30.33 -67.85
CA ASP A 284 30.20 31.02 -68.94
C ASP A 284 29.94 32.53 -68.72
N ALA A 285 29.24 33.14 -69.69
CA ALA A 285 28.91 34.56 -69.71
C ALA A 285 27.78 34.88 -68.72
N GLY A 286 28.10 34.89 -67.43
CA GLY A 286 27.15 35.11 -66.34
C GLY A 286 27.77 34.85 -64.96
N ASP A 287 28.89 34.15 -64.94
CA ASP A 287 29.54 33.71 -63.72
C ASP A 287 30.53 34.73 -63.16
N ASP A 288 30.60 34.76 -61.84
CA ASP A 288 31.55 35.60 -61.11
C ASP A 288 32.85 34.82 -60.88
N LEU A 289 33.97 35.41 -61.29
CA LEU A 289 35.29 34.84 -61.02
C LEU A 289 35.57 34.79 -59.51
N ILE A 290 35.96 33.62 -59.00
CA ILE A 290 36.39 33.44 -57.61
C ILE A 290 37.91 33.60 -57.54
N GLN A 291 38.65 32.56 -57.93
CA GLN A 291 40.10 32.50 -57.90
C GLN A 291 40.58 31.34 -58.78
N ASP A 292 41.64 31.57 -59.56
CA ASP A 292 42.41 30.53 -60.23
C ASP A 292 43.23 29.77 -59.17
N TYR A 293 42.76 28.58 -58.78
CA TYR A 293 43.33 27.77 -57.70
C TYR A 293 44.59 27.05 -58.18
N ASN A 294 44.57 26.48 -59.39
CA ASN A 294 45.68 25.68 -59.92
C ASN A 294 46.77 26.53 -60.62
N ASN A 295 46.53 27.82 -60.84
CA ASN A 295 47.40 28.80 -61.51
C ASN A 295 47.78 28.41 -62.95
N ASP A 296 46.91 27.70 -63.68
CA ASP A 296 47.13 27.32 -65.08
C ASP A 296 46.72 28.43 -66.08
N GLY A 297 46.02 29.46 -65.60
CA GLY A 297 45.56 30.59 -66.38
C GLY A 297 44.25 30.37 -67.14
N VAL A 298 43.52 29.28 -66.86
CA VAL A 298 42.21 28.92 -67.41
C VAL A 298 41.22 28.77 -66.26
N ILE A 299 40.21 29.65 -66.23
CA ILE A 299 39.15 29.58 -65.20
C ILE A 299 38.24 28.40 -65.50
N SER A 300 38.30 27.39 -64.63
CA SER A 300 37.58 26.13 -64.78
C SER A 300 37.33 25.47 -63.43
N VAL A 301 37.18 24.15 -63.41
CA VAL A 301 37.08 23.34 -62.19
C VAL A 301 38.45 22.73 -61.91
N ALA A 302 39.01 23.01 -60.74
CA ALA A 302 40.29 22.49 -60.30
C ALA A 302 40.09 21.28 -59.38
N TYR A 303 40.49 20.10 -59.85
CA TYR A 303 40.47 18.87 -59.05
C TYR A 303 41.74 18.76 -58.22
N GLU A 304 41.57 18.49 -56.92
CA GLU A 304 42.68 18.24 -56.00
C GLU A 304 43.10 16.75 -55.94
N PHE A 305 42.39 15.88 -56.66
CA PHE A 305 42.55 14.42 -56.74
C PHE A 305 42.26 13.91 -58.17
N GLU A 306 42.64 12.66 -58.46
CA GLU A 306 42.26 11.94 -59.69
C GLU A 306 40.93 11.22 -59.45
N ASP A 307 39.83 11.79 -59.96
CA ASP A 307 38.46 11.25 -59.89
C ASP A 307 38.35 9.96 -60.73
N MET A 308 38.10 8.84 -60.06
CA MET A 308 38.11 7.50 -60.64
C MET A 308 36.71 7.07 -61.08
N ALA A 309 36.53 6.93 -62.40
CA ALA A 309 35.33 6.35 -62.99
C ALA A 309 35.41 4.81 -63.13
N ASN A 310 34.30 4.16 -63.49
CA ASN A 310 34.20 2.68 -63.57
C ASN A 310 34.59 2.08 -64.93
N GLY A 311 34.81 2.90 -65.96
CA GLY A 311 35.16 2.42 -67.30
C GLY A 311 34.01 1.73 -68.03
N VAL A 312 32.76 1.91 -67.58
CA VAL A 312 31.54 1.45 -68.26
C VAL A 312 30.56 2.60 -68.42
N TRP A 313 29.80 2.60 -69.52
CA TRP A 313 28.82 3.66 -69.72
C TRP A 313 27.69 3.57 -68.69
N ASP A 314 27.45 4.67 -67.98
CA ASP A 314 26.40 4.78 -66.98
C ASP A 314 25.09 5.36 -67.56
N SER A 315 24.02 4.58 -67.40
CA SER A 315 22.63 5.01 -67.62
C SER A 315 22.19 5.93 -66.47
N PRO A 316 21.16 6.79 -66.63
CA PRO A 316 20.70 7.66 -65.55
C PRO A 316 20.30 6.83 -64.34
N GLU A 317 20.50 7.38 -63.15
CA GLU A 317 20.14 6.68 -61.92
C GLU A 317 18.63 6.40 -61.86
N PRO A 318 18.21 5.18 -61.49
CA PRO A 318 16.79 4.86 -61.40
C PRO A 318 16.11 5.69 -60.33
N TYR A 319 15.02 6.35 -60.69
CA TYR A 319 14.19 7.12 -59.78
C TYR A 319 12.72 6.76 -59.94
N TYR A 320 11.93 7.00 -58.89
CA TYR A 320 10.48 6.83 -58.95
C TYR A 320 9.80 8.15 -59.33
N ASP A 321 9.28 8.19 -60.57
CA ASP A 321 8.53 9.33 -61.11
C ASP A 321 7.15 9.46 -60.43
N ILE A 322 7.06 10.32 -59.41
CA ILE A 322 5.87 10.48 -58.56
C ILE A 322 4.75 11.15 -59.34
N ASP A 323 5.08 12.14 -60.16
CA ASP A 323 4.09 12.97 -60.86
C ASP A 323 3.82 12.56 -62.31
N SER A 324 4.53 11.52 -62.77
CA SER A 324 4.48 10.97 -64.14
C SER A 324 4.89 11.99 -65.21
N SER A 325 5.82 12.88 -64.90
CA SER A 325 6.33 13.90 -65.83
C SER A 325 7.33 13.34 -66.85
N GLY A 326 7.97 12.21 -66.53
CA GLY A 326 9.05 11.61 -67.31
C GLY A 326 10.40 12.32 -67.17
N THR A 327 10.57 13.16 -66.14
CA THR A 327 11.83 13.84 -65.82
C THR A 327 12.03 13.89 -64.31
N TYR A 328 13.26 13.69 -63.83
CA TYR A 328 13.58 13.75 -62.41
C TYR A 328 13.30 15.13 -61.79
N ASP A 329 12.71 15.14 -60.60
CA ASP A 329 12.67 16.31 -59.71
C ASP A 329 13.13 16.02 -58.28
N LEU A 330 13.51 17.07 -57.54
CA LEU A 330 14.08 16.98 -56.18
C LEU A 330 13.18 16.29 -55.13
N ASN A 331 11.89 16.05 -55.42
CA ASN A 331 10.98 15.34 -54.53
C ASN A 331 10.93 13.83 -54.77
N GLU A 332 11.57 13.36 -55.82
CA GLU A 332 11.51 11.97 -56.26
C GLU A 332 12.67 11.17 -55.67
N PRO A 333 12.39 9.99 -55.09
CA PRO A 333 13.45 9.14 -54.58
C PRO A 333 14.18 8.48 -55.75
N TYR A 334 15.50 8.39 -55.62
CA TYR A 334 16.38 7.73 -56.58
C TYR A 334 17.33 6.78 -55.85
N GLN A 335 17.91 5.86 -56.60
CA GLN A 335 19.02 5.04 -56.13
C GLN A 335 20.31 5.79 -56.40
N ASP A 336 20.96 6.27 -55.35
CA ASP A 336 22.33 6.81 -55.40
C ASP A 336 23.32 5.66 -55.55
N ARG A 337 24.01 5.61 -56.69
CA ARG A 337 24.88 4.51 -57.11
C ARG A 337 26.34 4.90 -56.94
N ASN A 338 26.67 6.17 -57.05
CA ASN A 338 28.04 6.68 -57.00
C ASN A 338 28.39 7.42 -55.69
N CYS A 339 27.50 7.34 -54.68
CA CYS A 339 27.65 7.90 -53.34
C CYS A 339 27.72 9.44 -53.27
N ASN A 340 27.22 10.16 -54.27
CA ASN A 340 27.35 11.62 -54.31
C ASN A 340 26.17 12.39 -53.68
N ASP A 341 25.18 11.68 -53.12
CA ASP A 341 23.94 12.20 -52.53
C ASP A 341 23.12 13.08 -53.52
N LYS A 342 23.26 12.86 -54.84
CA LYS A 342 22.50 13.55 -55.89
C LYS A 342 22.07 12.56 -56.97
N TRP A 343 21.00 12.91 -57.68
CA TRP A 343 20.60 12.17 -58.87
C TRP A 343 21.49 12.55 -60.04
N ASP A 344 22.07 11.54 -60.70
CA ASP A 344 22.87 11.72 -61.91
C ASP A 344 22.15 11.24 -63.19
N ASP A 345 22.30 12.06 -64.24
CA ASP A 345 21.85 11.70 -65.60
C ASP A 345 22.85 10.77 -66.29
N SER A 346 22.51 10.22 -67.45
CA SER A 346 23.41 9.36 -68.20
C SER A 346 24.68 10.06 -68.62
N GLU A 347 25.78 9.31 -68.70
CA GLU A 347 27.01 9.80 -69.30
C GLU A 347 26.84 10.17 -70.78
N ASP A 348 27.56 11.20 -71.20
CA ASP A 348 27.56 11.64 -72.59
C ASP A 348 28.24 10.62 -73.50
N TYR A 349 27.60 10.29 -74.63
CA TYR A 349 28.16 9.42 -75.65
C TYR A 349 28.02 9.99 -77.06
N ALA A 350 28.94 9.61 -77.94
CA ALA A 350 28.90 9.86 -79.36
C ALA A 350 28.20 8.71 -80.07
N ASP A 351 26.93 8.92 -80.41
CA ASP A 351 26.11 8.01 -81.23
C ASP A 351 26.71 7.85 -82.65
N ASN A 352 27.63 6.90 -82.78
CA ASN A 352 28.39 6.67 -84.01
C ASN A 352 27.56 5.91 -85.06
N ASP A 353 26.49 5.25 -84.65
CA ASP A 353 25.64 4.41 -85.50
C ASP A 353 24.25 5.01 -85.80
N ASN A 354 23.93 6.16 -85.20
CA ASN A 354 22.67 6.88 -85.30
C ASN A 354 21.45 6.08 -84.78
N SER A 355 21.66 5.19 -83.80
CA SER A 355 20.60 4.41 -83.17
C SER A 355 19.72 5.24 -82.22
N GLY A 356 20.24 6.35 -81.70
CA GLY A 356 19.56 7.21 -80.73
C GLY A 356 19.57 6.67 -79.29
N SER A 357 20.43 5.71 -79.00
CA SER A 357 20.69 5.13 -77.68
C SER A 357 22.16 4.68 -77.62
N TYR A 358 22.75 4.58 -76.43
CA TYR A 358 24.09 4.01 -76.31
C TYR A 358 24.12 2.55 -76.82
N THR A 359 25.13 2.21 -77.61
CA THR A 359 25.39 0.85 -78.06
C THR A 359 26.86 0.46 -77.88
N ASP A 360 27.11 -0.84 -77.70
CA ASP A 360 28.47 -1.40 -77.62
C ASP A 360 29.31 -0.98 -78.84
N GLY A 361 30.21 -0.02 -78.65
CA GLY A 361 31.08 0.54 -79.69
C GLY A 361 30.98 2.06 -79.88
N ASP A 362 30.06 2.73 -79.19
CA ASP A 362 30.04 4.18 -79.07
C ASP A 362 31.15 4.67 -78.14
N ASP A 363 31.71 5.85 -78.46
CA ASP A 363 32.68 6.52 -77.58
C ASP A 363 31.88 7.29 -76.51
N PHE A 364 32.22 7.18 -75.23
CA PHE A 364 31.54 7.87 -74.13
C PHE A 364 32.52 8.61 -73.21
N THR A 365 31.98 9.50 -72.39
CA THR A 365 32.72 10.27 -71.38
C THR A 365 32.52 9.64 -70.01
N ASP A 366 33.47 8.79 -69.65
CA ASP A 366 33.58 8.11 -68.35
C ASP A 366 33.83 9.15 -67.25
N SER A 367 32.82 9.42 -66.44
CA SER A 367 32.77 10.47 -65.43
C SER A 367 32.70 9.84 -64.03
N GLY A 368 33.59 10.27 -63.13
CA GLY A 368 33.55 9.83 -61.74
C GLY A 368 32.47 10.56 -60.93
N ASN A 369 32.43 10.33 -59.62
CA ASN A 369 31.37 10.86 -58.75
C ASN A 369 31.61 12.32 -58.32
N GLY A 370 32.76 12.91 -58.69
CA GLY A 370 33.11 14.29 -58.36
C GLY A 370 33.37 14.53 -56.86
N LEU A 371 33.60 13.47 -56.09
CA LEU A 371 33.97 13.49 -54.68
C LEU A 371 35.29 12.76 -54.47
N TYR A 372 36.06 13.18 -53.47
CA TYR A 372 37.26 12.44 -53.11
C TYR A 372 36.86 11.19 -52.34
N ASP A 373 37.09 10.02 -52.92
CA ASP A 373 36.78 8.73 -52.30
C ASP A 373 37.95 8.24 -51.43
N ASP A 374 37.65 7.99 -50.14
CA ASP A 374 38.53 7.25 -49.26
C ASP A 374 38.52 5.75 -49.63
N THR A 375 39.42 4.95 -49.04
CA THR A 375 39.44 3.50 -49.24
C THR A 375 38.09 2.87 -48.93
N GLU A 376 37.55 2.08 -49.85
CA GLU A 376 36.21 1.53 -49.73
C GLU A 376 36.08 0.64 -48.49
N GLU A 377 35.00 0.83 -47.74
CA GLU A 377 34.66 -0.08 -46.66
C GLU A 377 34.02 -1.35 -47.22
N PHE A 378 34.20 -2.49 -46.55
CA PHE A 378 33.57 -3.74 -46.97
C PHE A 378 33.12 -4.59 -45.78
N THR A 379 32.09 -5.40 -46.01
CA THR A 379 31.62 -6.42 -45.09
C THR A 379 32.13 -7.79 -45.53
N LEU A 380 32.76 -8.53 -44.62
CA LEU A 380 33.13 -9.93 -44.84
C LEU A 380 31.95 -10.84 -44.45
N LYS A 381 31.43 -11.60 -45.42
CA LYS A 381 30.38 -12.60 -45.20
C LYS A 381 30.75 -13.87 -45.95
N ASP A 382 30.59 -15.01 -45.29
CA ASP A 382 30.62 -16.34 -45.94
C ASP A 382 29.22 -16.56 -46.52
N SER A 383 29.03 -16.16 -47.77
CA SER A 383 27.71 -16.08 -48.39
C SER A 383 27.24 -17.42 -48.96
N ASP A 384 28.16 -18.33 -49.28
CA ASP A 384 27.83 -19.66 -49.81
C ASP A 384 28.00 -20.82 -48.79
N GLY A 385 28.49 -20.51 -47.59
CA GLY A 385 28.65 -21.44 -46.48
C GLY A 385 29.82 -22.41 -46.66
N ASP A 386 30.78 -22.09 -47.53
CA ASP A 386 31.95 -22.92 -47.80
C ASP A 386 33.09 -22.75 -46.76
N GLY A 387 32.97 -21.73 -45.90
CA GLY A 387 33.90 -21.41 -44.82
C GLY A 387 35.00 -20.41 -45.19
N GLU A 388 35.04 -19.91 -46.43
CA GLU A 388 35.80 -18.74 -46.82
C GLU A 388 34.92 -17.48 -46.71
N PHE A 389 35.52 -16.30 -46.58
CA PHE A 389 34.77 -15.05 -46.48
C PHE A 389 34.90 -14.25 -47.77
N GLU A 390 33.78 -13.87 -48.36
CA GLU A 390 33.71 -12.96 -49.50
C GLU A 390 33.70 -11.49 -49.03
N GLN A 391 34.33 -10.63 -49.82
CA GLN A 391 34.22 -9.17 -49.65
C GLN A 391 32.95 -8.68 -50.32
N HIS A 392 32.13 -7.95 -49.57
CA HIS A 392 30.96 -7.25 -50.08
C HIS A 392 31.09 -5.75 -49.84
N LEU A 393 30.88 -4.95 -50.88
CA LEU A 393 31.00 -3.49 -50.88
C LEU A 393 29.73 -2.82 -50.34
N TYR A 394 29.43 -3.11 -49.08
CA TYR A 394 28.42 -2.39 -48.33
C TYR A 394 28.74 -2.39 -46.84
N THR A 395 28.14 -1.45 -46.12
CA THR A 395 28.05 -1.47 -44.65
C THR A 395 26.59 -1.55 -44.20
N ILE A 396 26.34 -2.02 -42.97
CA ILE A 396 24.99 -2.04 -42.41
C ILE A 396 24.75 -0.74 -41.65
N GLY A 397 23.81 0.07 -42.16
CA GLY A 397 23.33 1.28 -41.54
C GLY A 397 22.25 1.04 -40.48
N GLU A 398 22.00 2.06 -39.66
CA GLU A 398 21.00 2.04 -38.58
C GLU A 398 19.56 2.27 -39.06
N LYS A 399 19.38 2.61 -40.35
CA LYS A 399 18.12 3.07 -40.94
C LYS A 399 17.95 2.51 -42.37
N PRO A 400 16.72 2.17 -42.80
CA PRO A 400 16.49 1.52 -44.09
C PRO A 400 16.31 2.54 -45.23
N ASP A 401 17.37 3.31 -45.50
CA ASP A 401 17.30 4.53 -46.33
C ASP A 401 17.65 4.29 -47.81
N ASN A 402 18.04 3.07 -48.18
CA ASN A 402 18.46 2.78 -49.55
C ASN A 402 17.26 2.33 -50.37
N LEU A 403 16.96 3.08 -51.43
CA LEU A 403 15.91 2.75 -52.38
C LEU A 403 16.30 1.47 -53.14
N ILE A 404 15.45 0.45 -53.08
CA ILE A 404 15.74 -0.83 -53.72
C ILE A 404 15.24 -0.80 -55.15
N VAL A 405 16.12 -1.22 -56.05
CA VAL A 405 15.86 -1.28 -57.49
C VAL A 405 16.19 -2.68 -57.98
N ASP A 406 15.27 -3.31 -58.70
CA ASP A 406 15.50 -4.57 -59.38
C ASP A 406 16.05 -4.33 -60.79
N TRP A 407 17.27 -4.81 -61.02
CA TRP A 407 18.00 -4.74 -62.28
C TRP A 407 17.89 -6.04 -63.09
N SER A 408 16.86 -6.85 -62.85
CA SER A 408 16.61 -8.08 -63.61
C SER A 408 16.46 -7.83 -65.13
N ASP A 409 15.98 -6.64 -65.52
CA ASP A 409 16.12 -6.05 -66.86
C ASP A 409 17.02 -4.80 -66.81
N PRO A 410 18.32 -4.91 -67.13
CA PRO A 410 19.24 -3.78 -67.05
C PRO A 410 18.89 -2.57 -67.93
N ALA A 411 18.05 -2.76 -68.96
CA ALA A 411 17.59 -1.69 -69.82
C ALA A 411 16.39 -0.92 -69.23
N ASN A 412 15.67 -1.52 -68.28
CA ASN A 412 14.50 -0.93 -67.63
C ASN A 412 14.48 -1.35 -66.14
N PRO A 413 15.41 -0.83 -65.31
CA PRO A 413 15.43 -1.15 -63.88
C PRO A 413 14.14 -0.70 -63.19
N GLU A 414 13.62 -1.51 -62.26
CA GLU A 414 12.35 -1.27 -61.57
C GLU A 414 12.57 -0.84 -60.13
N VAL A 415 12.09 0.36 -59.77
CA VAL A 415 12.11 0.84 -58.37
C VAL A 415 11.02 0.13 -57.55
N LEU A 416 11.42 -0.53 -56.48
CA LEU A 416 10.51 -1.31 -55.63
C LEU A 416 10.01 -0.46 -54.45
N LEU A 417 8.80 0.06 -54.53
CA LEU A 417 8.21 0.82 -53.40
C LEU A 417 7.61 -0.07 -52.31
N GLU A 418 7.30 -1.32 -52.62
CA GLU A 418 6.76 -2.30 -51.69
C GLU A 418 7.58 -3.59 -51.83
N ILE A 419 8.04 -4.13 -50.71
CA ILE A 419 8.76 -5.41 -50.65
C ILE A 419 7.98 -6.31 -49.70
N GLY A 420 7.45 -7.41 -50.23
CA GLY A 420 6.69 -8.42 -49.51
C GLY A 420 7.47 -9.70 -49.22
N LEU A 421 6.75 -10.68 -48.69
CA LEU A 421 7.28 -12.01 -48.41
C LEU A 421 7.68 -12.75 -49.69
N GLY A 422 8.92 -13.21 -49.76
CA GLY A 422 9.44 -13.99 -50.88
C GLY A 422 9.80 -13.19 -52.13
N ASP A 423 9.89 -11.86 -52.02
CA ASP A 423 10.38 -11.02 -53.11
C ASP A 423 11.90 -11.16 -53.24
N ASP A 424 12.35 -11.33 -54.49
CA ASP A 424 13.76 -11.42 -54.87
C ASP A 424 14.17 -10.13 -55.60
N VAL A 425 15.44 -9.73 -55.48
CA VAL A 425 15.98 -8.52 -56.11
C VAL A 425 17.30 -8.82 -56.79
N THR A 426 17.49 -8.35 -58.01
CA THR A 426 18.76 -8.45 -58.74
C THR A 426 19.48 -7.10 -58.71
N SER A 427 20.76 -7.07 -58.32
CA SER A 427 21.58 -5.85 -58.43
C SER A 427 22.05 -5.60 -59.87
N ARG A 428 22.55 -4.39 -60.16
CA ARG A 428 23.11 -4.05 -61.49
C ARG A 428 24.17 -5.07 -61.97
N TRP A 429 25.00 -5.56 -61.05
CA TRP A 429 26.06 -6.53 -61.33
C TRP A 429 25.58 -7.98 -61.46
N GLY A 430 24.26 -8.22 -61.40
CA GLY A 430 23.65 -9.54 -61.59
C GLY A 430 23.63 -10.43 -60.35
N THR A 431 23.94 -9.88 -59.16
CA THR A 431 23.82 -10.59 -57.89
C THR A 431 22.35 -10.67 -57.50
N VAL A 432 21.85 -11.88 -57.24
CA VAL A 432 20.46 -12.11 -56.83
C VAL A 432 20.37 -12.25 -55.32
N TYR A 433 19.51 -11.45 -54.70
CA TYR A 433 19.17 -11.50 -53.29
C TYR A 433 17.77 -12.07 -53.15
N THR A 434 17.65 -13.22 -52.47
CA THR A 434 16.38 -13.94 -52.38
C THR A 434 15.66 -13.70 -51.06
N ASP A 435 14.34 -13.81 -51.08
CA ASP A 435 13.48 -13.77 -49.89
C ASP A 435 13.79 -12.57 -48.97
N MET A 436 13.70 -11.34 -49.49
CA MET A 436 14.01 -10.11 -48.75
C MET A 436 13.33 -10.02 -47.37
N ILE A 437 12.13 -10.58 -47.27
CA ILE A 437 11.43 -10.97 -46.05
C ILE A 437 11.25 -12.49 -46.08
N GLU A 438 11.62 -13.18 -45.00
CA GLU A 438 11.61 -14.64 -44.90
C GLU A 438 10.65 -15.15 -43.81
N GLU A 439 10.27 -16.43 -43.90
CA GLU A 439 9.56 -17.18 -42.85
C GLU A 439 10.50 -18.13 -42.11
N VAL A 440 10.54 -18.02 -40.79
CA VAL A 440 11.37 -18.88 -39.92
C VAL A 440 10.55 -19.56 -38.82
N ASP A 441 10.93 -20.78 -38.48
CA ASP A 441 10.40 -21.49 -37.31
C ASP A 441 10.89 -20.80 -36.02
N PHE A 442 9.96 -20.33 -35.20
CA PHE A 442 10.24 -19.69 -33.92
C PHE A 442 9.73 -20.55 -32.77
N LEU A 443 10.67 -21.10 -32.00
CA LEU A 443 10.40 -21.90 -30.81
C LEU A 443 10.60 -21.04 -29.55
N ASP A 444 9.52 -20.79 -28.81
CA ASP A 444 9.55 -20.00 -27.58
C ASP A 444 9.36 -20.90 -26.35
N LEU A 445 10.47 -21.19 -25.67
CA LEU A 445 10.47 -21.97 -24.43
C LEU A 445 10.16 -21.07 -23.23
N LYS A 446 9.09 -21.40 -22.52
CA LYS A 446 8.67 -20.73 -21.29
C LYS A 446 8.71 -21.66 -20.09
N GLN A 447 9.08 -21.09 -18.96
CA GLN A 447 9.15 -21.78 -17.68
C GLN A 447 8.41 -21.01 -16.60
N GLN A 448 7.76 -21.73 -15.69
CA GLN A 448 7.08 -21.15 -14.54
C GLN A 448 7.29 -22.02 -13.31
N PHE A 449 7.36 -21.37 -12.14
CA PHE A 449 7.54 -22.01 -10.85
C PHE A 449 6.30 -21.76 -9.99
N VAL A 450 5.88 -22.78 -9.27
CA VAL A 450 4.79 -22.71 -8.30
C VAL A 450 5.27 -23.36 -7.00
N ASP A 451 5.05 -22.68 -5.87
CA ASP A 451 5.41 -23.21 -4.56
C ASP A 451 4.57 -24.46 -4.27
N GLU A 452 5.23 -25.56 -3.87
CA GLU A 452 4.57 -26.81 -3.48
C GLU A 452 4.28 -26.75 -1.99
N MET A 453 3.03 -26.99 -1.58
CA MET A 453 2.71 -27.03 -0.17
C MET A 453 3.16 -28.38 0.41
N ASP A 454 3.92 -28.37 1.50
CA ASP A 454 4.40 -29.60 2.16
C ASP A 454 3.44 -29.98 3.30
N SER A 455 3.10 -29.00 4.14
CA SER A 455 2.14 -29.21 5.23
C SER A 455 1.35 -27.96 5.60
N LEU A 456 0.11 -28.18 6.02
CA LEU A 456 -0.76 -27.19 6.63
C LEU A 456 -0.96 -27.57 8.10
N VAL A 457 -0.49 -26.72 9.00
CA VAL A 457 -0.65 -26.92 10.45
C VAL A 457 -1.67 -25.94 10.99
N THR A 458 -2.79 -26.43 11.50
CA THR A 458 -3.77 -25.62 12.23
C THR A 458 -3.53 -25.78 13.73
N LEU A 459 -3.36 -24.67 14.45
CA LEU A 459 -3.22 -24.66 15.90
C LEU A 459 -4.42 -23.95 16.53
N PHE A 460 -5.14 -24.66 17.37
CA PHE A 460 -6.23 -24.12 18.20
C PHE A 460 -5.65 -23.69 19.55
N THR A 461 -5.86 -22.44 19.93
CA THR A 461 -5.47 -21.88 21.24
C THR A 461 -6.66 -21.24 21.94
N ARG A 462 -6.54 -20.95 23.23
CA ARG A 462 -7.53 -20.14 23.94
C ARG A 462 -7.48 -18.69 23.48
N GLU A 463 -8.61 -18.01 23.57
CA GLU A 463 -8.65 -16.58 23.27
C GLU A 463 -7.84 -15.80 24.31
N GLU A 464 -6.94 -14.95 23.83
CA GLU A 464 -6.16 -14.07 24.69
C GLU A 464 -7.03 -12.92 25.19
N VAL A 465 -7.17 -12.82 26.51
CA VAL A 465 -7.96 -11.77 27.17
C VAL A 465 -7.12 -10.54 27.42
N GLY A 466 -5.83 -10.74 27.70
CA GLY A 466 -4.88 -9.65 27.76
C GLY A 466 -3.70 -9.93 28.67
N HIS A 467 -2.73 -9.03 28.60
CA HIS A 467 -1.45 -9.13 29.27
C HIS A 467 -1.22 -7.97 30.23
N ILE A 468 -1.05 -8.27 31.52
CA ILE A 468 -0.62 -7.31 32.56
C ILE A 468 0.90 -7.41 32.68
N ARG A 469 1.60 -6.33 32.34
CA ARG A 469 3.07 -6.23 32.48
C ARG A 469 3.46 -5.83 33.91
N ASP A 470 4.65 -6.24 34.36
CA ASP A 470 5.17 -5.90 35.68
C ASP A 470 4.19 -6.22 36.83
N ALA A 471 3.49 -7.36 36.74
CA ALA A 471 2.47 -7.74 37.72
C ALA A 471 3.09 -7.90 39.12
N SER A 472 2.69 -7.02 40.04
CA SER A 472 3.18 -7.04 41.43
C SER A 472 2.35 -7.94 42.36
N LEU A 473 1.21 -8.43 41.88
CA LEU A 473 0.27 -9.25 42.61
C LEU A 473 0.25 -10.69 42.09
N ALA A 474 -0.18 -11.62 42.93
CA ALA A 474 -0.41 -12.98 42.49
C ALA A 474 -1.72 -13.06 41.68
N PRO A 475 -1.87 -14.05 40.78
CA PRO A 475 -3.14 -14.34 40.11
C PRO A 475 -4.36 -14.38 41.02
N ASP A 476 -4.20 -14.96 42.22
CA ASP A 476 -5.27 -15.12 43.21
C ASP A 476 -5.76 -13.80 43.82
N ASP A 477 -5.07 -12.68 43.60
CA ASP A 477 -5.44 -11.36 44.12
C ASP A 477 -6.42 -10.60 43.18
N TYR A 478 -6.70 -11.17 42.00
CA TYR A 478 -7.62 -10.60 41.01
C TYR A 478 -9.00 -11.27 41.06
N TYR A 479 -10.06 -10.46 41.03
CA TYR A 479 -11.45 -10.90 41.12
C TYR A 479 -12.19 -10.56 39.84
N ILE A 480 -12.79 -11.59 39.22
CA ILE A 480 -13.56 -11.44 38.00
C ILE A 480 -15.05 -11.37 38.34
N THR A 481 -15.74 -10.46 37.69
CA THR A 481 -17.18 -10.28 37.80
C THR A 481 -17.76 -10.07 36.41
N LYS A 482 -19.06 -10.31 36.23
CA LYS A 482 -19.73 -10.11 34.94
C LYS A 482 -20.99 -9.31 35.14
N SER A 483 -21.19 -8.30 34.29
CA SER A 483 -22.48 -7.65 34.11
C SER A 483 -23.15 -8.18 32.84
N GLU A 484 -24.47 -8.27 32.85
CA GLU A 484 -25.25 -8.77 31.71
C GLU A 484 -26.57 -8.00 31.61
N TRP A 485 -26.94 -7.56 30.42
CA TRP A 485 -28.20 -6.90 30.16
C TRP A 485 -28.75 -7.27 28.77
N ALA A 486 -30.01 -6.94 28.52
CA ALA A 486 -30.61 -7.14 27.21
C ALA A 486 -31.34 -5.88 26.76
N LYS A 487 -31.35 -5.67 25.45
CA LYS A 487 -32.02 -4.54 24.80
C LYS A 487 -33.00 -5.09 23.78
N THR A 488 -34.20 -4.54 23.74
CA THR A 488 -35.21 -4.91 22.74
C THR A 488 -35.45 -3.74 21.79
N ALA A 489 -35.06 -3.91 20.53
CA ALA A 489 -35.27 -2.92 19.46
C ALA A 489 -35.87 -3.61 18.24
N GLY A 490 -36.88 -3.00 17.61
CA GLY A 490 -37.48 -3.55 16.38
C GLY A 490 -38.16 -4.92 16.51
N GLY A 491 -38.44 -5.39 17.73
CA GLY A 491 -38.99 -6.73 18.00
C GLY A 491 -37.94 -7.84 18.11
N GLN A 492 -36.66 -7.51 18.10
CA GLN A 492 -35.56 -8.41 18.44
C GLN A 492 -34.98 -8.03 19.81
N THR A 493 -34.68 -9.03 20.63
CA THR A 493 -33.98 -8.86 21.92
C THR A 493 -32.54 -9.27 21.72
N GLU A 494 -31.64 -8.31 21.83
CA GLU A 494 -30.20 -8.50 21.78
C GLU A 494 -29.65 -8.54 23.21
N ARG A 495 -28.69 -9.44 23.45
CA ARG A 495 -28.07 -9.68 24.74
C ARG A 495 -26.67 -9.06 24.74
N PHE A 496 -26.32 -8.40 25.83
CA PHE A 496 -25.03 -7.75 26.05
C PHE A 496 -24.46 -8.20 27.39
N TYR A 497 -23.14 -8.27 27.50
CA TYR A 497 -22.46 -8.61 28.74
C TYR A 497 -21.10 -7.94 28.78
N ASN A 498 -20.51 -7.87 29.97
CA ASN A 498 -19.14 -7.41 30.12
C ASN A 498 -18.47 -8.03 31.35
N TYR A 499 -17.19 -8.37 31.23
CA TYR A 499 -16.39 -8.87 32.33
C TYR A 499 -15.57 -7.73 32.94
N HIS A 500 -15.52 -7.68 34.27
CA HIS A 500 -14.78 -6.68 35.03
C HIS A 500 -13.80 -7.38 35.97
N ILE A 501 -12.56 -6.91 35.98
CA ILE A 501 -11.48 -7.47 36.78
C ILE A 501 -11.07 -6.44 37.83
N PHE A 502 -11.14 -6.81 39.11
CA PHE A 502 -10.83 -5.95 40.25
C PHE A 502 -9.70 -6.52 41.10
N HIS A 503 -8.99 -5.67 41.84
CA HIS A 503 -8.03 -6.07 42.87
C HIS A 503 -7.88 -4.97 43.94
N GLU A 504 -7.45 -5.32 45.15
CA GLU A 504 -7.47 -4.42 46.32
C GLU A 504 -6.12 -4.16 47.05
N PRO A 505 -4.97 -3.94 46.38
CA PRO A 505 -3.78 -3.39 47.01
C PRO A 505 -3.90 -1.87 47.18
N ASP A 506 -3.78 -1.39 48.42
CA ASP A 506 -3.84 0.02 48.88
C ASP A 506 -5.16 0.78 48.61
N HIS A 507 -5.77 0.59 47.44
CA HIS A 507 -7.01 1.15 46.93
C HIS A 507 -7.85 0.04 46.28
N LEU A 508 -9.13 0.31 45.96
CA LEU A 508 -9.86 -0.57 45.05
C LEU A 508 -9.48 -0.20 43.62
N ASN A 509 -8.90 -1.14 42.89
CA ASN A 509 -8.43 -0.95 41.53
C ASN A 509 -9.25 -1.81 40.56
N GLN A 510 -9.35 -1.34 39.32
CA GLN A 510 -9.93 -2.07 38.19
C GLN A 510 -8.85 -2.26 37.13
N ILE A 511 -8.75 -3.47 36.59
CA ILE A 511 -7.93 -3.76 35.43
C ILE A 511 -8.75 -3.49 34.18
N ILE A 512 -8.28 -2.56 33.36
CA ILE A 512 -8.94 -2.16 32.11
C ILE A 512 -7.94 -2.10 30.97
N PHE A 513 -8.45 -2.09 29.74
CA PHE A 513 -7.70 -1.57 28.61
C PHE A 513 -7.82 -0.04 28.64
N PRO A 514 -6.71 0.71 28.81
CA PRO A 514 -6.78 2.16 28.79
C PRO A 514 -7.36 2.65 27.47
N SER A 515 -8.46 3.39 27.59
CA SER A 515 -9.28 3.87 26.49
C SER A 515 -9.14 5.37 26.33
N TYR A 516 -8.94 5.86 25.11
CA TYR A 516 -8.78 7.28 24.80
C TYR A 516 -9.80 7.69 23.75
N PHE A 517 -10.47 8.81 23.96
CA PHE A 517 -11.50 9.25 23.01
C PHE A 517 -10.88 9.52 21.63
N LEU A 518 -11.65 9.19 20.58
CA LEU A 518 -11.30 9.53 19.20
C LEU A 518 -12.20 10.68 18.71
N PRO A 519 -11.63 11.83 18.29
CA PRO A 519 -12.42 12.89 17.66
C PRO A 519 -12.77 12.55 16.21
N VAL A 520 -13.81 13.21 15.70
CA VAL A 520 -14.22 13.15 14.29
C VAL A 520 -13.05 13.50 13.38
N GLY A 521 -12.85 12.74 12.31
CA GLY A 521 -11.68 12.83 11.44
C GLY A 521 -10.75 11.63 11.53
N PHE A 522 -10.76 10.89 12.64
CA PHE A 522 -10.24 9.52 12.71
C PHE A 522 -11.22 8.47 12.16
N TYR A 523 -12.49 8.86 12.03
CA TYR A 523 -13.61 8.09 11.46
C TYR A 523 -14.57 9.03 10.74
N PHE A 524 -15.36 8.49 9.81
CA PHE A 524 -16.30 9.25 8.98
C PHE A 524 -17.76 9.01 9.37
N SER A 525 -18.09 7.82 9.89
CA SER A 525 -19.39 7.46 10.43
C SER A 525 -19.24 6.88 11.84
N PRO A 526 -20.16 7.13 12.78
CA PRO A 526 -20.12 6.55 14.13
C PRO A 526 -20.12 5.01 14.15
N ASN A 527 -20.65 4.38 13.09
CA ASN A 527 -20.61 2.93 12.92
C ASN A 527 -19.23 2.40 12.50
N ASP A 528 -18.30 3.28 12.12
CA ASP A 528 -16.93 2.90 11.74
C ASP A 528 -16.03 2.70 12.97
N ILE A 529 -16.53 2.99 14.18
CA ILE A 529 -15.84 2.75 15.45
C ILE A 529 -16.78 1.96 16.37
N GLU A 530 -16.24 0.98 17.10
CA GLU A 530 -17.02 0.14 18.00
C GLU A 530 -17.67 0.95 19.14
N ASP A 531 -16.91 1.55 20.05
CA ASP A 531 -17.47 2.24 21.24
C ASP A 531 -17.15 3.76 21.27
N GLY A 532 -16.38 4.23 20.28
CA GLY A 532 -15.92 5.62 20.16
C GLY A 532 -14.56 5.91 20.79
N PHE A 533 -13.85 4.88 21.25
CA PHE A 533 -12.54 4.99 21.90
C PHE A 533 -11.46 4.18 21.17
N TRP A 534 -10.21 4.58 21.36
CA TRP A 534 -9.02 3.79 21.02
C TRP A 534 -8.48 3.12 22.29
N HIS A 535 -8.15 1.83 22.20
CA HIS A 535 -7.66 1.04 23.32
C HIS A 535 -6.16 0.74 23.19
N LYS A 536 -5.42 0.82 24.30
CA LYS A 536 -4.09 0.19 24.38
C LYS A 536 -4.24 -1.34 24.25
N LYS A 537 -3.14 -2.00 23.88
CA LYS A 537 -3.10 -3.48 23.70
C LYS A 537 -2.82 -4.26 24.98
N SER A 538 -2.43 -3.58 26.07
CA SER A 538 -2.08 -4.22 27.33
C SER A 538 -3.01 -3.72 28.42
N LEU A 539 -3.31 -4.62 29.36
CA LEU A 539 -4.12 -4.31 30.52
C LEU A 539 -3.31 -3.48 31.52
N GLU A 540 -3.91 -2.42 32.04
CA GLU A 540 -3.31 -1.57 33.06
C GLU A 540 -4.23 -1.48 34.30
N SER A 541 -3.62 -1.32 35.47
CA SER A 541 -4.34 -1.14 36.72
C SER A 541 -4.67 0.32 36.95
N GLU A 542 -5.96 0.66 36.99
CA GLU A 542 -6.43 1.98 37.37
C GLU A 542 -7.14 1.97 38.73
N VAL A 543 -6.95 3.02 39.51
CA VAL A 543 -7.66 3.19 40.79
C VAL A 543 -9.12 3.52 40.51
N LEU A 544 -10.02 2.62 40.90
CA LEU A 544 -11.46 2.88 40.85
C LEU A 544 -11.88 3.73 42.05
N TYR A 545 -11.57 3.30 43.28
CA TYR A 545 -11.86 4.08 44.48
C TYR A 545 -10.62 4.24 45.35
N TYR A 546 -10.21 5.50 45.56
CA TYR A 546 -9.13 5.84 46.47
C TYR A 546 -9.54 5.58 47.92
N THR A 547 -8.68 4.89 48.66
CA THR A 547 -8.89 4.59 50.08
C THR A 547 -7.67 4.92 50.92
N TYR A 548 -7.88 5.34 52.16
CA TYR A 548 -6.82 5.52 53.15
C TYR A 548 -6.83 4.34 54.13
N ASN A 549 -5.82 3.47 54.06
CA ASN A 549 -5.77 2.21 54.82
C ASN A 549 -7.02 1.34 54.62
N GLY A 550 -7.52 1.22 53.38
CA GLY A 550 -8.73 0.47 53.04
C GLY A 550 -10.05 1.13 53.46
N LEU A 551 -10.03 2.41 53.87
CA LEU A 551 -11.22 3.18 54.26
C LEU A 551 -11.58 4.25 53.24
N LEU A 552 -12.87 4.32 52.88
CA LEU A 552 -13.51 5.51 52.31
C LEU A 552 -13.76 6.53 53.42
N ARG A 553 -13.52 7.81 53.13
CA ARG A 553 -13.64 8.90 54.12
C ARG A 553 -14.45 10.06 53.54
N ASP A 554 -15.38 10.57 54.33
CA ASP A 554 -16.14 11.77 54.01
C ASP A 554 -15.21 13.00 53.87
N GLY A 555 -15.38 13.75 52.79
CA GLY A 555 -14.55 14.89 52.45
C GLY A 555 -13.23 14.53 51.76
N GLU A 556 -13.03 13.27 51.37
CA GLU A 556 -11.86 12.86 50.58
C GLU A 556 -11.88 13.55 49.22
N PHE A 557 -10.73 14.07 48.83
CA PHE A 557 -10.51 14.73 47.57
C PHE A 557 -9.11 14.41 47.04
N VAL A 558 -9.02 13.97 45.78
CA VAL A 558 -7.77 13.63 45.09
C VAL A 558 -7.83 14.07 43.65
N ASP A 559 -6.98 15.02 43.28
CA ASP A 559 -6.73 15.38 41.89
C ASP A 559 -5.39 14.85 41.40
N THR A 560 -5.36 14.42 40.15
CA THR A 560 -4.16 14.00 39.43
C THR A 560 -4.20 14.50 38.00
N SER A 561 -3.02 14.74 37.42
CA SER A 561 -2.91 15.00 36.00
C SER A 561 -1.60 14.44 35.44
N TYR A 562 -1.64 13.99 34.19
CA TYR A 562 -0.49 13.43 33.50
C TYR A 562 -0.67 13.51 31.99
N PHE A 563 0.44 13.37 31.25
CA PHE A 563 0.41 13.16 29.81
C PHE A 563 0.56 11.68 29.50
N ASP A 564 -0.20 11.19 28.54
CA ASP A 564 -0.04 9.85 27.98
C ASP A 564 0.11 9.91 26.47
N THR A 565 1.04 9.10 25.94
CA THR A 565 1.37 9.08 24.51
C THR A 565 0.90 7.78 23.91
N THR A 566 -0.07 7.86 23.00
CA THR A 566 -0.62 6.71 22.27
C THR A 566 -0.08 6.67 20.84
N ASN A 567 -0.39 5.60 20.10
CA ASN A 567 -0.09 5.52 18.66
C ASN A 567 -0.90 6.52 17.81
N ILE A 568 -1.92 7.14 18.40
CA ILE A 568 -2.84 8.05 17.72
C ILE A 568 -2.52 9.51 18.04
N ALA A 569 -2.40 9.86 19.32
CA ALA A 569 -2.12 11.20 19.79
C ALA A 569 -1.49 11.23 21.20
N VAL A 570 -1.04 12.40 21.62
CA VAL A 570 -0.70 12.69 23.01
C VAL A 570 -1.94 13.26 23.69
N TYR A 571 -2.31 12.70 24.85
CA TYR A 571 -3.44 13.16 25.64
C TYR A 571 -2.94 13.74 26.96
N PHE A 572 -3.50 14.88 27.37
CA PHE A 572 -3.41 15.39 28.72
C PHE A 572 -4.62 14.92 29.50
N ILE A 573 -4.41 14.13 30.55
CA ILE A 573 -5.45 13.51 31.35
C ILE A 573 -5.49 14.20 32.70
N GLU A 574 -6.67 14.65 33.11
CA GLU A 574 -6.95 15.20 34.43
C GLU A 574 -8.02 14.33 35.10
N LYS A 575 -7.75 13.82 36.29
CA LYS A 575 -8.71 13.04 37.08
C LYS A 575 -8.94 13.73 38.42
N SER A 576 -10.20 13.88 38.80
CA SER A 576 -10.64 14.38 40.11
C SER A 576 -11.54 13.35 40.78
N TYR A 577 -11.31 13.11 42.07
CA TYR A 577 -12.03 12.14 42.89
C TYR A 577 -12.52 12.82 44.16
N GLN A 578 -13.81 12.70 44.47
CA GLN A 578 -14.43 13.29 45.65
C GLN A 578 -15.34 12.29 46.36
N VAL A 579 -15.30 12.26 47.69
CA VAL A 579 -16.16 11.41 48.52
C VAL A 579 -16.96 12.24 49.50
N GLU A 580 -18.26 11.98 49.58
CA GLU A 580 -19.20 12.66 50.48
C GLU A 580 -20.15 11.67 51.15
N SER A 581 -20.49 11.91 52.42
CA SER A 581 -21.57 11.19 53.09
C SER A 581 -22.89 11.55 52.42
N ALA A 582 -23.67 10.54 52.04
CA ALA A 582 -24.92 10.72 51.33
C ALA A 582 -26.01 9.78 51.84
N SER A 583 -27.25 10.11 51.46
CA SER A 583 -28.38 9.19 51.50
C SER A 583 -28.98 9.10 50.11
N VAL A 584 -29.38 7.91 49.68
CA VAL A 584 -29.96 7.70 48.34
C VAL A 584 -31.19 6.82 48.43
N THR A 585 -32.19 7.14 47.61
CA THR A 585 -33.42 6.35 47.47
C THR A 585 -33.38 5.65 46.12
N VAL A 586 -33.56 4.33 46.13
CA VAL A 586 -33.56 3.48 44.93
C VAL A 586 -34.72 2.48 44.98
N PRO A 587 -35.20 1.96 43.84
CA PRO A 587 -36.32 1.03 43.75
C PRO A 587 -35.96 -0.42 44.17
N ALA A 588 -35.30 -0.58 45.33
CA ALA A 588 -34.85 -1.86 45.88
C ALA A 588 -35.82 -2.51 46.89
N GLY A 589 -36.99 -1.92 47.08
CA GLY A 589 -37.98 -2.36 48.06
C GLY A 589 -38.83 -3.52 47.55
N HIS A 590 -39.44 -4.25 48.48
CA HIS A 590 -40.30 -5.38 48.15
C HIS A 590 -41.53 -4.95 47.33
N ARG A 591 -41.79 -5.64 46.22
CA ARG A 591 -43.02 -5.52 45.43
C ARG A 591 -43.87 -6.79 45.49
N SER A 592 -45.18 -6.64 45.40
CA SER A 592 -46.13 -7.76 45.47
C SER A 592 -46.17 -8.63 44.22
N SER A 593 -45.89 -8.04 43.05
CA SER A 593 -45.89 -8.68 41.73
C SER A 593 -45.06 -7.86 40.74
N LEU A 594 -44.63 -8.47 39.63
CA LEU A 594 -43.92 -7.77 38.56
C LEU A 594 -44.80 -6.70 37.87
N ASP A 595 -46.12 -6.85 37.90
CA ASP A 595 -47.09 -5.89 37.33
C ASP A 595 -47.33 -4.65 38.20
N SER A 596 -46.51 -4.42 39.22
CA SER A 596 -46.61 -3.28 40.12
C SER A 596 -45.25 -2.60 40.24
N PRO A 597 -45.24 -1.26 40.39
CA PRO A 597 -43.99 -0.53 40.51
C PRO A 597 -43.20 -1.02 41.72
N ALA A 598 -41.88 -1.08 41.56
CA ALA A 598 -40.96 -1.36 42.65
C ALA A 598 -41.12 -0.32 43.77
N SER A 599 -41.01 -0.78 45.03
CA SER A 599 -41.08 0.11 46.18
C SER A 599 -39.72 0.78 46.40
N ASP A 600 -39.73 2.05 46.78
CA ASP A 600 -38.51 2.75 47.14
C ASP A 600 -37.92 2.23 48.44
N THR A 601 -36.58 2.20 48.51
CA THR A 601 -35.79 1.98 49.72
C THR A 601 -34.76 3.10 49.84
N THR A 602 -34.76 3.80 50.97
CA THR A 602 -33.76 4.84 51.27
C THR A 602 -32.63 4.28 52.11
N PHE A 603 -31.41 4.33 51.57
CA PHE A 603 -30.18 4.02 52.29
C PHE A 603 -29.60 5.30 52.87
N THR A 604 -29.40 5.35 54.19
CA THR A 604 -28.92 6.54 54.92
C THR A 604 -27.44 6.49 55.28
N ASP A 605 -26.81 5.33 55.19
CA ASP A 605 -25.39 5.11 55.44
C ASP A 605 -24.70 4.79 54.12
N CYS A 606 -24.46 5.85 53.34
CA CYS A 606 -23.85 5.76 52.02
C CYS A 606 -22.72 6.76 51.85
N PHE A 607 -21.77 6.41 50.99
CA PHE A 607 -20.85 7.37 50.38
C PHE A 607 -21.29 7.64 48.94
N LYS A 608 -21.37 8.91 48.56
CA LYS A 608 -21.38 9.34 47.16
C LYS A 608 -19.93 9.58 46.76
N VAL A 609 -19.49 8.88 45.72
CA VAL A 609 -18.17 9.04 45.12
C VAL A 609 -18.35 9.67 43.75
N THR A 610 -17.75 10.83 43.52
CA THR A 610 -17.79 11.55 42.25
C THR A 610 -16.40 11.49 41.62
N GLN A 611 -16.30 10.93 40.43
CA GLN A 611 -15.08 10.82 39.65
C GLN A 611 -15.25 11.61 38.36
N THR A 612 -14.35 12.54 38.09
CA THR A 612 -14.35 13.31 36.83
C THR A 612 -13.02 13.10 36.13
N THR A 613 -13.05 12.59 34.90
CA THR A 613 -11.88 12.48 34.02
C THR A 613 -12.06 13.44 32.86
N THR A 614 -11.06 14.27 32.59
CA THR A 614 -10.97 15.10 31.38
C THR A 614 -9.77 14.64 30.58
N MET A 615 -10.01 14.35 29.31
CA MET A 615 -8.99 13.97 28.35
C MET A 615 -8.90 15.06 27.29
N THR A 616 -7.76 15.73 27.19
CA THR A 616 -7.48 16.75 26.19
C THR A 616 -6.51 16.20 25.15
N MET A 617 -6.91 16.15 23.88
CA MET A 617 -6.00 15.78 22.81
C MET A 617 -5.03 16.94 22.52
N VAL A 618 -3.75 16.74 22.82
CA VAL A 618 -2.71 17.76 22.65
C VAL A 618 -2.53 18.06 21.17
N GLY A 619 -2.64 19.34 20.80
CA GLY A 619 -2.55 19.82 19.41
C GLY A 619 -3.88 20.35 18.91
N SER A 620 -4.91 19.51 18.81
CA SER A 620 -6.27 19.93 18.43
C SER A 620 -6.97 20.71 19.54
N GLY A 621 -6.67 20.40 20.80
CA GLY A 621 -7.31 21.02 21.97
C GLY A 621 -8.76 20.59 22.18
N VAL A 622 -9.17 19.47 21.56
CA VAL A 622 -10.48 18.87 21.80
C VAL A 622 -10.44 18.16 23.15
N ASP A 623 -11.47 18.39 23.96
CA ASP A 623 -11.61 17.81 25.29
C ASP A 623 -12.82 16.89 25.33
N PHE A 624 -12.60 15.70 25.84
CA PHE A 624 -13.64 14.78 26.28
C PHE A 624 -13.65 14.75 27.80
N GLY A 625 -14.81 14.88 28.41
CA GLY A 625 -14.97 14.67 29.85
C GLY A 625 -15.94 13.55 30.15
N GLN A 626 -15.63 12.80 31.21
CA GLN A 626 -16.46 11.73 31.76
C GLN A 626 -16.61 11.96 33.26
N ARG A 627 -17.84 11.98 33.76
CA ARG A 627 -18.14 12.09 35.19
C ARG A 627 -18.98 10.91 35.62
N THR A 628 -18.52 10.20 36.64
CA THR A 628 -19.24 9.07 37.23
C THR A 628 -19.58 9.40 38.68
N GLU A 629 -20.86 9.29 39.04
CA GLU A 629 -21.34 9.45 40.39
C GLU A 629 -21.84 8.10 40.91
N SER A 630 -21.18 7.55 41.92
CA SER A 630 -21.50 6.24 42.49
C SER A 630 -21.95 6.37 43.94
N TRP A 631 -23.10 5.79 44.27
CA TRP A 631 -23.58 5.69 45.64
C TRP A 631 -23.34 4.29 46.16
N LEU A 632 -22.51 4.22 47.20
CA LEU A 632 -22.06 3.00 47.85
C LEU A 632 -22.77 2.89 49.19
N ALA A 633 -23.58 1.86 49.39
CA ALA A 633 -24.33 1.66 50.63
C ALA A 633 -23.76 0.52 51.46
N LYS A 634 -23.68 0.75 52.77
CA LYS A 634 -23.10 -0.21 53.70
C LYS A 634 -23.79 -1.59 53.64
N ASN A 635 -22.99 -2.65 53.50
CA ASN A 635 -23.38 -4.07 53.38
C ASN A 635 -24.28 -4.38 52.18
N LYS A 636 -24.36 -3.48 51.19
CA LYS A 636 -25.19 -3.64 49.99
C LYS A 636 -24.42 -3.40 48.70
N GLY A 637 -23.37 -2.59 48.79
CA GLY A 637 -22.50 -2.28 47.68
C GLY A 637 -22.95 -1.10 46.86
N LEU A 638 -22.68 -1.16 45.56
CA LEU A 638 -23.18 -0.16 44.63
C LEU A 638 -24.71 -0.22 44.59
N VAL A 639 -25.37 0.88 44.97
CA VAL A 639 -26.84 0.99 44.96
C VAL A 639 -27.36 1.88 43.85
N LYS A 640 -26.57 2.87 43.42
CA LYS A 640 -26.88 3.74 42.29
C LYS A 640 -25.57 4.18 41.65
N SER A 641 -25.54 4.27 40.33
CA SER A 641 -24.43 4.89 39.62
C SER A 641 -24.92 5.61 38.37
N GLU A 642 -24.37 6.78 38.10
CA GLU A 642 -24.72 7.65 36.98
C GLU A 642 -23.45 8.08 36.26
N VAL A 643 -23.43 7.90 34.94
CA VAL A 643 -22.34 8.29 34.05
C VAL A 643 -22.81 9.45 33.20
N TYR A 644 -21.99 10.49 33.14
CA TYR A 644 -22.16 11.66 32.29
C TYR A 644 -20.94 11.84 31.40
N VAL A 645 -21.17 12.37 30.20
CA VAL A 645 -20.10 12.74 29.28
C VAL A 645 -20.25 14.19 28.82
N ARG A 646 -19.14 14.82 28.47
CA ARG A 646 -19.07 16.18 27.91
C ARG A 646 -18.06 16.24 26.77
N TRP A 647 -18.24 17.21 25.89
CA TRP A 647 -17.34 17.48 24.77
C TRP A 647 -17.19 18.99 24.57
N THR A 648 -15.98 19.47 24.32
CA THR A 648 -15.78 20.89 23.91
C THR A 648 -16.27 21.14 22.48
N GLU A 649 -16.27 20.11 21.63
CA GLU A 649 -16.94 20.09 20.33
C GLU A 649 -17.66 18.74 20.18
N HIS A 650 -19.00 18.76 20.08
CA HIS A 650 -19.79 17.54 20.02
C HIS A 650 -19.52 16.75 18.72
N PRO A 651 -19.18 15.45 18.79
CA PRO A 651 -18.69 14.68 17.63
C PRO A 651 -19.73 14.44 16.53
N TYR A 652 -21.03 14.68 16.76
CA TYR A 652 -22.05 14.39 15.75
C TYR A 652 -22.70 15.64 15.14
N SER A 653 -22.56 16.82 15.78
CA SER A 653 -23.13 18.08 15.27
C SER A 653 -22.70 19.27 16.13
N SER A 654 -22.07 20.27 15.51
CA SER A 654 -21.72 21.54 16.16
C SER A 654 -22.95 22.40 16.51
N GLU A 655 -24.13 22.10 15.94
CA GLU A 655 -25.39 22.74 16.32
C GLU A 655 -26.00 22.11 17.59
N TRP A 656 -25.63 20.87 17.93
CA TRP A 656 -26.09 20.18 19.14
C TRP A 656 -25.24 20.52 20.37
N THR A 657 -24.12 21.21 20.16
CA THR A 657 -23.38 21.91 21.21
C THR A 657 -24.17 23.08 21.82
N GLN A 658 -25.37 23.40 21.31
CA GLN A 658 -26.26 24.40 21.93
C GLN A 658 -26.87 23.90 23.24
N ASN A 659 -26.09 23.97 24.31
CA ASN A 659 -26.57 23.78 25.68
C ASN A 659 -27.17 25.05 26.28
N ASN A 660 -28.00 25.79 25.54
CA ASN A 660 -28.62 27.00 26.08
C ASN A 660 -29.58 26.75 27.26
N SER A 661 -29.78 25.50 27.72
CA SER A 661 -30.69 25.15 28.82
C SER A 661 -30.11 24.21 29.89
N TYR A 662 -28.91 23.64 29.70
CA TYR A 662 -28.34 22.60 30.59
C TYR A 662 -26.87 22.86 30.98
N LEU A 663 -26.48 24.14 31.03
CA LEU A 663 -25.15 24.54 31.49
C LEU A 663 -25.09 24.46 33.02
N ASP A 664 -24.04 23.82 33.54
CA ASP A 664 -23.76 23.80 34.97
C ASP A 664 -23.16 25.14 35.46
N THR A 665 -22.77 25.19 36.73
CA THR A 665 -22.20 26.39 37.35
C THR A 665 -20.85 26.82 36.76
N LEU A 666 -20.20 25.93 36.00
CA LEU A 666 -18.94 26.16 35.29
C LEU A 666 -19.16 26.44 33.79
N ASN A 667 -20.42 26.58 33.37
CA ASN A 667 -20.82 26.79 31.98
C ASN A 667 -20.43 25.60 31.08
N GLU A 668 -20.49 24.40 31.63
CA GLU A 668 -20.24 23.14 30.94
C GLU A 668 -21.54 22.36 30.77
N ALA A 669 -21.58 21.49 29.78
CA ALA A 669 -22.76 20.70 29.50
C ALA A 669 -22.49 19.21 29.55
N TRP A 670 -23.00 18.60 30.61
CA TRP A 670 -22.90 17.18 30.88
C TRP A 670 -24.17 16.47 30.40
N VAL A 671 -24.01 15.46 29.54
CA VAL A 671 -25.09 14.62 29.03
C VAL A 671 -25.04 13.27 29.74
N GLY A 672 -26.17 12.80 30.24
CA GLY A 672 -26.27 11.47 30.87
C GLY A 672 -26.10 10.36 29.84
N LEU A 673 -25.12 9.49 30.06
CA LEU A 673 -24.83 8.34 29.20
C LEU A 673 -25.45 7.05 29.74
N ASN A 674 -25.39 6.83 31.05
CA ASN A 674 -25.93 5.61 31.65
C ASN A 674 -26.32 5.87 33.10
N ARG A 675 -27.41 5.25 33.56
CA ARG A 675 -27.77 5.19 34.96
C ARG A 675 -28.17 3.78 35.32
N ILE A 676 -27.68 3.33 36.46
CA ILE A 676 -28.12 2.08 37.09
C ILE A 676 -28.62 2.35 38.51
N GLU A 677 -29.72 1.71 38.88
CA GLU A 677 -30.28 1.75 40.23
C GLU A 677 -30.59 0.35 40.73
N LEU A 678 -30.18 0.01 41.94
CA LEU A 678 -30.33 -1.32 42.50
C LEU A 678 -31.82 -1.65 42.68
N THR A 679 -32.20 -2.84 42.23
CA THR A 679 -33.53 -3.43 42.50
C THR A 679 -33.45 -4.58 43.49
N SER A 680 -32.41 -5.40 43.43
CA SER A 680 -32.23 -6.49 44.39
C SER A 680 -30.77 -6.89 44.49
N VAL A 681 -30.34 -7.30 45.68
CA VAL A 681 -29.01 -7.86 45.92
C VAL A 681 -29.09 -9.03 46.89
N ASP A 682 -28.48 -10.15 46.53
CA ASP A 682 -28.17 -11.27 47.40
C ASP A 682 -26.66 -11.35 47.57
N ILE A 683 -26.19 -11.42 48.82
CA ILE A 683 -24.77 -11.56 49.16
C ILE A 683 -24.64 -12.75 50.08
N GLN A 684 -24.04 -13.82 49.58
CA GLN A 684 -23.83 -15.04 50.36
C GLN A 684 -22.40 -15.03 50.89
N ALA A 685 -22.26 -14.92 52.21
CA ALA A 685 -20.96 -14.88 52.85
C ALA A 685 -20.25 -16.23 52.72
N GLU A 686 -19.14 -16.29 52.00
CA GLU A 686 -18.28 -17.47 51.97
C GLU A 686 -17.39 -17.49 53.21
N ASN A 687 -17.92 -17.94 54.35
CA ASN A 687 -17.09 -18.14 55.53
C ASN A 687 -16.12 -19.33 55.35
N GLY A 688 -14.91 -19.01 54.91
CA GLY A 688 -13.67 -19.53 55.49
C GLY A 688 -13.03 -20.75 54.82
N VAL A 689 -11.70 -20.80 54.97
CA VAL A 689 -10.70 -21.88 54.75
C VAL A 689 -11.22 -23.34 54.79
N PHE A 690 -12.31 -23.61 55.50
CA PHE A 690 -12.99 -24.91 55.54
C PHE A 690 -13.83 -25.24 54.30
N LYS A 691 -14.41 -24.25 53.59
CA LYS A 691 -15.08 -24.48 52.29
C LYS A 691 -14.03 -24.85 51.24
N LYS A 692 -12.91 -24.10 51.09
CA LYS A 692 -11.72 -24.46 50.26
C LYS A 692 -11.20 -25.91 50.47
N LEU A 693 -11.49 -26.53 51.63
CA LEU A 693 -11.11 -27.92 51.95
C LEU A 693 -12.22 -28.98 51.72
N THR A 694 -13.50 -28.58 51.66
CA THR A 694 -14.67 -29.49 51.64
C THR A 694 -15.54 -29.34 50.40
N GLN A 695 -15.51 -28.15 49.79
CA GLN A 695 -15.86 -27.89 48.41
C GLN A 695 -14.61 -27.25 47.83
N PRO A 696 -13.81 -27.95 47.00
CA PRO A 696 -12.83 -27.21 46.23
C PRO A 696 -13.58 -26.02 45.60
N VAL A 697 -12.90 -24.86 45.52
CA VAL A 697 -13.16 -23.88 44.46
C VAL A 697 -13.79 -24.63 43.31
N SER A 698 -14.96 -24.25 42.80
CA SER A 698 -15.58 -24.94 41.67
C SER A 698 -14.63 -24.89 40.48
N THR A 699 -13.63 -25.76 40.49
CA THR A 699 -12.72 -26.11 39.43
C THR A 699 -13.59 -26.94 38.55
N VAL A 700 -14.35 -26.24 37.70
CA VAL A 700 -14.85 -26.85 36.49
C VAL A 700 -13.57 -27.18 35.72
N GLU A 701 -13.25 -28.47 35.62
CA GLU A 701 -12.11 -28.90 34.83
C GLU A 701 -12.36 -28.47 33.37
N LEU A 702 -11.30 -28.19 32.62
CA LEU A 702 -11.35 -27.65 31.24
C LEU A 702 -12.32 -28.38 30.28
N ARG A 703 -12.62 -29.65 30.58
CA ARG A 703 -13.53 -30.54 29.83
C ARG A 703 -15.01 -30.39 30.18
N ASP A 704 -15.32 -29.84 31.36
CA ASP A 704 -16.68 -29.80 31.93
C ASP A 704 -17.30 -28.38 31.85
N ILE A 705 -16.58 -27.42 31.25
CA ILE A 705 -17.04 -26.03 31.02
C ILE A 705 -18.27 -26.03 30.10
N GLY A 706 -18.32 -26.94 29.12
CA GLY A 706 -19.44 -27.21 28.22
C GLY A 706 -20.80 -27.52 28.88
N ASP A 707 -20.77 -27.84 30.18
CA ASP A 707 -21.95 -28.27 30.93
C ASP A 707 -22.34 -27.28 32.04
N HIS A 708 -21.67 -26.13 32.16
CA HIS A 708 -21.95 -25.15 33.21
C HIS A 708 -22.94 -24.05 32.74
N PRO A 709 -24.22 -24.09 33.16
CA PRO A 709 -25.29 -23.25 32.61
C PRO A 709 -25.18 -21.76 32.97
N ASP A 710 -24.23 -21.35 33.82
CA ASP A 710 -24.12 -19.97 34.28
C ASP A 710 -23.27 -19.05 33.36
N PHE A 711 -22.60 -19.58 32.34
CA PHE A 711 -21.70 -18.80 31.45
C PHE A 711 -22.22 -18.53 30.06
N ASP A 712 -23.17 -19.32 29.58
CA ASP A 712 -23.67 -19.28 28.19
C ASP A 712 -22.57 -19.30 27.10
N PHE A 713 -21.33 -19.65 27.44
CA PHE A 713 -20.15 -19.64 26.56
C PHE A 713 -19.78 -18.26 26.01
N ASP A 714 -20.03 -17.20 26.78
CA ASP A 714 -19.74 -15.83 26.36
C ASP A 714 -18.25 -15.48 26.52
N PRO A 715 -17.55 -15.13 25.42
CA PRO A 715 -16.14 -14.79 25.47
C PRO A 715 -15.84 -13.40 26.04
N PHE A 716 -14.69 -13.22 26.68
CA PHE A 716 -14.22 -11.88 27.05
C PHE A 716 -13.92 -11.03 25.80
N HIS A 717 -14.38 -9.78 25.77
CA HIS A 717 -14.05 -8.83 24.71
C HIS A 717 -13.64 -7.46 25.27
N VAL A 718 -12.78 -6.77 24.51
CA VAL A 718 -12.28 -5.43 24.86
C VAL A 718 -13.44 -4.42 24.79
N SER A 719 -13.55 -3.57 25.80
CA SER A 719 -14.56 -2.52 25.85
C SER A 719 -14.16 -1.39 26.81
N THR A 720 -14.67 -0.18 26.57
CA THR A 720 -14.47 0.96 27.48
C THR A 720 -15.33 0.79 28.74
N GLN A 721 -14.72 0.72 29.92
CA GLN A 721 -15.40 0.41 31.17
C GLN A 721 -15.05 1.39 32.30
N ILE A 722 -15.98 1.60 33.23
CA ILE A 722 -15.71 2.24 34.53
C ILE A 722 -16.61 1.66 35.63
N GLY A 723 -16.00 1.12 36.68
CA GLY A 723 -16.75 0.37 37.70
C GLY A 723 -17.42 -0.83 37.06
N ILE A 724 -18.75 -0.88 37.10
CA ILE A 724 -19.54 -1.93 36.43
C ILE A 724 -20.28 -1.42 35.18
N HIS A 725 -20.01 -0.17 34.77
CA HIS A 725 -20.56 0.41 33.56
C HIS A 725 -19.70 0.07 32.34
N THR A 726 -20.38 -0.11 31.21
CA THR A 726 -19.78 -0.10 29.88
C THR A 726 -20.14 1.22 29.20
N LEU A 727 -19.14 1.86 28.61
CA LEU A 727 -19.25 3.14 27.93
C LEU A 727 -19.29 2.87 26.43
N ASP A 728 -20.45 3.13 25.81
CA ASP A 728 -20.63 3.05 24.36
C ASP A 728 -21.28 4.35 23.88
N LEU A 729 -20.52 5.17 23.16
CA LEU A 729 -21.00 6.47 22.70
C LEU A 729 -22.11 6.36 21.65
N ARG A 730 -22.30 5.19 21.01
CA ARG A 730 -23.39 4.96 20.06
C ARG A 730 -24.75 5.00 20.75
N GLU A 731 -24.82 4.71 22.05
CA GLU A 731 -26.07 4.81 22.82
C GLU A 731 -26.64 6.24 22.87
N LEU A 732 -25.83 7.28 22.60
CA LEU A 732 -26.29 8.67 22.52
C LEU A 732 -27.01 9.01 21.20
N SER A 733 -26.88 8.17 20.17
CA SER A 733 -27.42 8.43 18.83
C SER A 733 -28.83 7.88 18.60
N GLU A 734 -29.35 7.11 19.56
CA GLU A 734 -30.66 6.44 19.51
C GLU A 734 -31.81 7.29 20.05
#